data_AF-A0A8T9B302-F1
#
_entry.id   AF-A0A8T9B302-F1
#
_cell.length_a   1.000
_cell.length_b   1.000
_cell.length_c   1.000
_cell.angle_alpha   90.00
_cell.angle_beta   90.00
_cell.angle_gamma   90.00
#
_symmetry.space_group_name_H-M   'P 1'
#
loop_
_entity.id
_entity.type
_entity.pdbx_description
1 polymer ?
#
loop_
_entity_poly.entity_id
_entity_poly.type
_entity_poly.pdbx_seq_one_letter_code
_entity_poly.pdbx_strand_id
1 'polypeptide(L)'
;MASILRHRLLQDIAEMQTKPYPNIELHLEEHDISTACLVLTTEGYGPMHLTVCFNDDYPLNPPTIYMDSKIEHPNIKEEGNICASILETKMDYTPAYTLKGIAMQLLSFFASDRIQQVIGDFWFDLDDFRALHLEQNVDAEPFVCESCHFGTIDGPPASTVTSVPAPVTTVAETEKSVNPAAAPALISRGSSLEKVKLPNEMLLLICDFLETEELLSFAEAWPRIGDVINEFNVIRTRELRCFCLKKDYITTKLGVGIAVTKEEKGNMDFVSSEFDILSQDAFELGVRRSVQGVPFKFWLPLPISENHWERVKGDVDPSLAQIAHGRGYGNVASEYVLFRLLNDIIIKLSKENEQTTYKSPIYPYEETAKSTLTHASEKAIEFYFHIFHLLICKATEEPEIVAYTKQLILDFESGQTGKEYVSNIGHLLIATLISDVDISTKIIRLIITEAVTRNAIRVLQKYPELAYREPGAISEYRLDKSFLACKPSYRILMFLHHFRKIAIGTPRKSMHELRTNAFARHGAPPPGGAKSLAQSIRNIHKVNNFRDFFLAMDMPGMTKEWHTSFLRDRMGVALQLGYCAIPFSQEQAMSLRRDREPGVPVVPGYFFINPPKPEKDGVYNFKAGRGGKGGARGGRGRGRGRGR
;
A
#
# COMPACT_ATOMS: atom_id res chain seq x y z
N MET A 1 -13.33 12.15 -25.33
CA MET A 1 -12.02 11.53 -25.02
C MET A 1 -10.87 12.46 -25.42
N ALA A 2 -10.68 12.79 -26.71
CA ALA A 2 -9.61 13.70 -27.17
C ALA A 2 -9.52 15.05 -26.42
N SER A 3 -10.66 15.64 -26.03
CA SER A 3 -10.69 16.90 -25.27
C SER A 3 -10.05 16.82 -23.87
N ILE A 4 -10.12 15.67 -23.18
CA ILE A 4 -9.56 15.51 -21.81
C ILE A 4 -8.05 15.37 -21.86
N LEU A 5 -7.53 14.55 -22.78
CA LEU A 5 -6.10 14.36 -23.00
C LEU A 5 -5.44 15.65 -23.50
N ARG A 6 -6.10 16.36 -24.43
CA ARG A 6 -5.66 17.70 -24.87
C ARG A 6 -5.60 18.71 -23.71
N HIS A 7 -6.57 18.70 -22.81
CA HIS A 7 -6.52 19.58 -21.63
C HIS A 7 -5.34 19.23 -20.71
N ARG A 8 -5.05 17.94 -20.54
CA ARG A 8 -3.90 17.45 -19.77
C ARG A 8 -2.57 17.89 -20.40
N LEU A 9 -2.44 17.87 -21.73
CA LEU A 9 -1.29 18.41 -22.46
C LEU A 9 -1.13 19.93 -22.23
N LEU A 10 -2.22 20.70 -22.36
CA LEU A 10 -2.20 22.14 -22.12
C LEU A 10 -1.78 22.50 -20.68
N GLN A 11 -2.16 21.68 -19.70
CA GLN A 11 -1.70 21.85 -18.32
C GLN A 11 -0.18 21.68 -18.19
N ASP A 12 0.40 20.69 -18.88
CA ASP A 12 1.86 20.47 -18.87
C ASP A 12 2.60 21.58 -19.59
N ILE A 13 2.08 22.06 -20.72
CA ILE A 13 2.62 23.21 -21.44
C ILE A 13 2.58 24.46 -20.54
N ALA A 14 1.46 24.71 -19.86
CA ALA A 14 1.33 25.82 -18.94
C ALA A 14 2.30 25.70 -17.75
N GLU A 15 2.51 24.50 -17.21
CA GLU A 15 3.53 24.26 -16.16
C GLU A 15 4.93 24.63 -16.66
N MET A 16 5.30 24.21 -17.87
CA MET A 16 6.60 24.51 -18.46
C MET A 16 6.83 26.01 -18.66
N GLN A 17 5.80 26.76 -19.07
CA GLN A 17 5.91 28.21 -19.34
C GLN A 17 5.85 29.06 -18.07
N THR A 18 4.98 28.72 -17.13
CA THR A 18 4.76 29.52 -15.91
C THR A 18 5.81 29.25 -14.83
N LYS A 19 6.47 28.09 -14.89
CA LYS A 19 7.45 27.63 -13.91
C LYS A 19 8.69 27.07 -14.61
N PRO A 20 9.47 27.93 -15.29
CA PRO A 20 10.65 27.50 -16.04
C PRO A 20 11.64 26.78 -15.12
N TYR A 21 12.29 25.74 -15.65
CA TYR A 21 13.33 25.01 -14.94
C TYR A 21 14.69 25.39 -15.54
N PRO A 22 15.74 25.63 -14.72
CA PRO A 22 17.06 25.96 -15.24
C PRO A 22 17.53 24.95 -16.29
N ASN A 23 18.07 25.45 -17.40
CA ASN A 23 18.60 24.65 -18.51
C ASN A 23 17.57 23.81 -19.29
N ILE A 24 16.27 24.11 -19.15
CA ILE A 24 15.19 23.50 -19.91
C ILE A 24 14.31 24.60 -20.51
N GLU A 25 14.19 24.62 -21.83
CA GLU A 25 13.31 25.54 -22.54
C GLU A 25 12.35 24.77 -23.46
N LEU A 26 11.07 25.17 -23.46
CA LEU A 26 10.05 24.61 -24.34
C LEU A 26 9.50 25.71 -25.24
N HIS A 27 9.66 25.52 -26.54
CA HIS A 27 9.16 26.42 -27.58
C HIS A 27 8.06 25.69 -28.36
N LEU A 28 6.86 26.24 -28.36
CA LEU A 28 5.71 25.65 -29.06
C LEU A 28 5.67 26.13 -30.50
N GLU A 29 5.16 25.29 -31.40
CA GLU A 29 4.77 25.77 -32.72
C GLU A 29 3.47 26.59 -32.64
N GLU A 30 3.41 27.71 -33.38
CA GLU A 30 2.29 28.67 -33.30
C GLU A 30 0.94 28.09 -33.73
N HIS A 31 0.95 27.11 -34.64
CA HIS A 31 -0.26 26.60 -35.31
C HIS A 31 -0.55 25.13 -34.97
N ASP A 32 0.40 24.41 -34.37
CA ASP A 32 0.24 23.03 -33.95
C ASP A 32 0.86 22.79 -32.57
N ILE A 33 0.05 22.32 -31.62
CA ILE A 33 0.54 21.97 -30.27
C ILE A 33 0.88 20.48 -30.17
N SER A 34 0.77 19.72 -31.26
CA SER A 34 1.17 18.32 -31.34
C SER A 34 2.68 18.15 -31.41
N THR A 35 3.41 19.22 -31.76
CA THR A 35 4.87 19.27 -31.78
C THR A 35 5.39 20.45 -30.96
N ALA A 36 6.59 20.29 -30.39
CA ALA A 36 7.30 21.37 -29.71
C ALA A 36 8.82 21.16 -29.81
N CYS A 37 9.57 22.26 -29.80
CA CYS A 37 11.01 22.24 -29.64
C CYS A 37 11.35 22.26 -28.14
N LEU A 38 12.15 21.30 -27.70
CA LEU A 38 12.68 21.21 -26.34
C LEU A 38 14.19 21.44 -26.40
N VAL A 39 14.68 22.46 -25.70
CA VAL A 39 16.12 22.74 -25.58
C VAL A 39 16.59 22.33 -24.19
N LEU A 40 17.56 21.42 -24.14
CA LEU A 40 18.22 20.98 -22.91
C LEU A 40 19.66 21.43 -22.92
N THR A 41 20.13 22.09 -21.86
CA THR A 41 21.53 22.57 -21.78
C THR A 41 22.29 21.82 -20.71
N THR A 42 23.41 21.19 -21.06
CA THR A 42 24.30 20.49 -20.11
C THR A 42 25.72 21.04 -20.18
N GLU A 43 26.50 20.83 -19.12
CA GLU A 43 27.92 21.21 -19.13
C GLU A 43 28.74 20.39 -20.14
N GLY A 44 28.43 19.09 -20.29
CA GLY A 44 29.19 18.19 -21.15
C GLY A 44 28.90 18.31 -22.65
N TYR A 45 27.67 18.63 -23.02
CA TYR A 45 27.23 18.70 -24.42
C TYR A 45 26.79 20.09 -24.87
N GLY A 46 26.69 21.06 -23.96
CA GLY A 46 26.13 22.37 -24.26
C GLY A 46 24.62 22.33 -24.50
N PRO A 47 24.06 23.32 -25.24
CA PRO A 47 22.65 23.35 -25.59
C PRO A 47 22.35 22.33 -26.69
N MET A 48 21.31 21.52 -26.47
CA MET A 48 20.87 20.46 -27.38
C MET A 48 19.41 20.70 -27.74
N HIS A 49 19.11 20.72 -29.04
CA HIS A 49 17.75 20.81 -29.56
C HIS A 49 17.14 19.41 -29.75
N LEU A 50 15.92 19.25 -29.24
CA LEU A 50 15.10 18.06 -29.37
C LEU A 50 13.71 18.41 -29.92
N THR A 51 13.14 17.51 -30.72
CA THR A 51 11.76 17.60 -31.20
C THR A 51 10.89 16.66 -30.38
N VAL A 52 9.84 17.22 -29.77
CA VAL A 52 8.84 16.48 -28.97
C VAL A 52 7.56 16.36 -29.78
N CYS A 53 7.11 15.12 -30.01
CA CYS A 53 5.84 14.81 -30.67
C CYS A 53 4.85 14.25 -29.64
N PHE A 54 3.77 14.99 -29.39
CA PHE A 54 2.66 14.60 -28.53
C PHE A 54 1.63 13.79 -29.33
N ASN A 55 1.65 12.47 -29.16
CA ASN A 55 0.65 11.59 -29.75
C ASN A 55 -0.76 11.88 -29.20
N ASP A 56 -1.80 11.51 -29.96
CA ASP A 56 -3.22 11.73 -29.59
C ASP A 56 -3.62 11.10 -28.24
N ASP A 57 -2.84 10.14 -27.74
CA ASP A 57 -3.06 9.41 -26.51
C ASP A 57 -2.18 9.87 -25.33
N TYR A 58 -1.38 10.94 -25.47
CA TYR A 58 -0.64 11.52 -24.36
C TYR A 58 -1.58 11.99 -23.23
N PRO A 59 -1.32 11.67 -21.94
CA PRO A 59 -0.12 11.05 -21.38
C PRO A 59 -0.27 9.54 -21.11
N LEU A 60 -1.24 8.85 -21.71
CA LEU A 60 -1.39 7.40 -21.53
C LEU A 60 -0.14 6.66 -22.01
N ASN A 61 0.45 7.15 -23.11
CA ASN A 61 1.76 6.77 -23.62
C ASN A 61 2.71 7.99 -23.56
N PRO A 62 4.03 7.74 -23.49
CA PRO A 62 5.02 8.81 -23.51
C PRO A 62 4.96 9.60 -24.83
N PRO A 63 5.41 10.86 -24.82
CA PRO A 63 5.66 11.58 -26.06
C PRO A 63 6.86 10.94 -26.77
N THR A 64 6.89 11.04 -28.09
CA THR A 64 8.08 10.63 -28.86
C THR A 64 9.05 11.80 -28.87
N ILE A 65 10.32 11.57 -28.53
CA ILE A 65 11.33 12.63 -28.48
C ILE A 65 12.55 12.22 -29.31
N TYR A 66 12.93 13.12 -30.21
CA TYR A 66 14.08 12.96 -31.11
C TYR A 66 15.16 13.98 -30.79
N MET A 67 16.42 13.57 -30.86
CA MET A 67 17.56 14.46 -30.82
C MET A 67 17.83 15.01 -32.21
N ASP A 68 17.71 16.33 -32.39
CA ASP A 68 18.02 17.00 -33.67
C ASP A 68 19.48 17.44 -33.74
N SER A 69 20.06 17.79 -32.58
CA SER A 69 21.48 18.12 -32.47
C SER A 69 22.35 16.89 -32.66
N LYS A 70 23.49 17.05 -33.35
CA LYS A 70 24.44 15.94 -33.55
C LYS A 70 25.22 15.67 -32.26
N ILE A 71 24.73 14.73 -31.45
CA ILE A 71 25.30 14.37 -30.14
C ILE A 71 25.84 12.94 -30.18
N GLU A 72 27.10 12.77 -29.79
CA GLU A 72 27.69 11.43 -29.60
C GLU A 72 27.35 10.94 -28.19
N HIS A 73 26.43 9.97 -28.10
CA HIS A 73 25.97 9.41 -26.84
C HIS A 73 25.50 7.95 -27.03
N PRO A 74 25.82 7.02 -26.12
CA PRO A 74 25.53 5.58 -26.26
C PRO A 74 24.03 5.24 -26.42
N ASN A 75 23.13 6.10 -25.95
CA ASN A 75 21.67 5.92 -26.05
C ASN A 75 21.00 6.80 -27.11
N ILE A 76 21.76 7.45 -27.99
CA ILE A 76 21.21 8.12 -29.18
C ILE A 76 21.50 7.19 -30.36
N LYS A 77 20.43 6.75 -31.03
CA LYS A 77 20.51 5.88 -32.21
C LYS A 77 20.58 6.68 -33.50
N GLU A 78 20.78 5.97 -34.61
CA GLU A 78 20.57 6.51 -35.95
C GLU A 78 19.20 7.22 -36.04
N GLU A 79 19.17 8.34 -36.78
CA GLU A 79 18.01 9.23 -36.91
C GLU A 79 17.58 9.96 -35.61
N GLY A 80 18.42 10.00 -34.58
CA GLY A 80 18.20 10.82 -33.38
C GLY A 80 17.27 10.18 -32.33
N ASN A 81 16.90 8.91 -32.50
CA ASN A 81 16.04 8.19 -31.55
C ASN A 81 16.72 8.00 -30.17
N ILE A 82 16.06 8.43 -29.09
CA ILE A 82 16.60 8.33 -27.72
C ILE A 82 16.14 7.04 -27.04
N CYS A 83 17.07 6.21 -26.60
CA CYS A 83 16.80 4.98 -25.85
C CYS A 83 16.84 5.21 -24.35
N ALA A 84 15.79 5.82 -23.81
CA ALA A 84 15.59 6.01 -22.38
C ALA A 84 14.33 5.25 -21.91
N SER A 85 14.41 4.57 -20.78
CA SER A 85 13.30 3.76 -20.23
C SER A 85 12.05 4.60 -19.90
N ILE A 86 12.22 5.88 -19.58
CA ILE A 86 11.14 6.84 -19.34
C ILE A 86 10.35 7.19 -20.62
N LEU A 87 10.87 6.89 -21.81
CA LEU A 87 10.18 7.08 -23.09
C LEU A 87 9.58 5.77 -23.63
N GLU A 88 9.55 4.71 -22.81
CA GLU A 88 9.03 3.39 -23.19
C GLU A 88 7.94 2.93 -22.21
N THR A 89 6.71 2.76 -22.73
CA THR A 89 5.51 2.38 -21.96
C THR A 89 5.68 1.08 -21.17
N LYS A 90 6.49 0.14 -21.67
CA LYS A 90 6.69 -1.17 -21.02
C LYS A 90 7.77 -1.18 -19.93
N MET A 91 8.53 -0.09 -19.79
CA MET A 91 9.65 0.01 -18.86
C MET A 91 9.27 0.95 -17.70
N ASP A 92 9.82 2.16 -17.67
CA ASP A 92 9.73 3.05 -16.51
C ASP A 92 8.71 4.17 -16.69
N TYR A 93 8.11 4.30 -17.89
CA TYR A 93 7.09 5.31 -18.13
C TYR A 93 5.81 5.03 -17.33
N THR A 94 5.28 6.08 -16.71
CA THR A 94 3.95 6.09 -16.12
C THR A 94 3.22 7.36 -16.52
N PRO A 95 1.90 7.31 -16.78
CA PRO A 95 1.07 8.51 -17.02
C PRO A 95 1.08 9.49 -15.84
N ALA A 96 1.70 9.14 -14.72
CA ALA A 96 1.95 10.03 -13.60
C ALA A 96 2.99 11.12 -13.89
N TYR A 97 3.85 10.94 -14.90
CA TYR A 97 4.83 11.95 -15.26
C TYR A 97 4.18 13.18 -15.90
N THR A 98 4.78 14.33 -15.64
CA THR A 98 4.50 15.58 -16.37
C THR A 98 5.57 15.77 -17.44
N LEU A 99 5.29 16.56 -18.47
CA LEU A 99 6.29 16.98 -19.45
C LEU A 99 7.54 17.57 -18.78
N LYS A 100 7.36 18.39 -17.73
CA LYS A 100 8.45 18.91 -16.91
C LYS A 100 9.26 17.79 -16.26
N GLY A 101 8.59 16.81 -15.66
CA GLY A 101 9.24 15.63 -15.08
C GLY A 101 10.02 14.80 -16.11
N ILE A 102 9.49 14.63 -17.33
CA ILE A 102 10.17 13.94 -18.43
C ILE A 102 11.42 14.72 -18.85
N ALA A 103 11.29 16.03 -19.08
CA ALA A 103 12.41 16.90 -19.47
C ALA A 103 13.51 16.94 -18.40
N MET A 104 13.16 17.01 -17.11
CA MET A 104 14.12 16.95 -16.01
C MET A 104 14.86 15.61 -15.95
N GLN A 105 14.15 14.49 -16.17
CA GLN A 105 14.79 13.17 -16.24
C GLN A 105 15.73 13.04 -17.43
N LEU A 106 15.36 13.56 -18.60
CA LEU A 106 16.26 13.60 -19.76
C LEU A 106 17.46 14.51 -19.55
N LEU A 107 17.27 15.70 -18.96
CA LEU A 107 18.38 16.58 -18.59
C LEU A 107 19.35 15.86 -17.64
N SER A 108 18.83 15.22 -16.59
CA SER A 108 19.64 14.43 -15.66
C SER A 108 20.32 13.23 -16.33
N PHE A 109 19.66 12.60 -17.30
CA PHE A 109 20.20 11.46 -18.05
C PHE A 109 21.45 11.88 -18.84
N PHE A 110 21.37 12.98 -19.61
CA PHE A 110 22.50 13.50 -20.38
C PHE A 110 23.58 14.17 -19.52
N ALA A 111 23.21 14.71 -18.36
CA ALA A 111 24.16 15.32 -17.42
C ALA A 111 24.88 14.30 -16.52
N SER A 112 24.43 13.04 -16.47
CA SER A 112 25.02 12.02 -15.60
C SER A 112 26.47 11.68 -15.97
N ASP A 113 27.27 11.20 -15.02
CA ASP A 113 28.66 10.76 -15.32
C ASP A 113 28.69 9.38 -15.96
N ARG A 114 27.70 8.54 -15.63
CA ARG A 114 27.62 7.17 -16.12
C ARG A 114 26.20 6.69 -16.23
N ILE A 115 25.96 5.80 -17.17
CA ILE A 115 24.64 5.21 -17.42
C ILE A 115 24.72 3.69 -17.53
N GLN A 116 23.68 3.03 -17.02
CA GLN A 116 23.53 1.58 -17.13
C GLN A 116 22.89 1.22 -18.47
N GLN A 117 23.42 0.20 -19.13
CA GLN A 117 22.82 -0.33 -20.35
C GLN A 117 21.83 -1.46 -20.04
N VAL A 118 20.74 -1.53 -20.80
CA VAL A 118 19.68 -2.55 -20.62
C VAL A 118 20.18 -3.95 -21.02
N ILE A 119 21.17 -4.03 -21.91
CA ILE A 119 21.74 -5.30 -22.40
C ILE A 119 23.07 -5.57 -21.68
N GLY A 120 22.97 -6.19 -20.50
CA GLY A 120 24.09 -6.59 -19.64
C GLY A 120 24.36 -5.59 -18.50
N ASP A 121 24.85 -6.08 -17.35
CA ASP A 121 25.18 -5.27 -16.15
C ASP A 121 26.43 -4.38 -16.35
N PHE A 122 26.50 -3.69 -17.49
CA PHE A 122 27.60 -2.82 -17.87
C PHE A 122 27.18 -1.36 -17.79
N TRP A 123 28.14 -0.53 -17.36
CA TRP A 123 27.99 0.91 -17.25
C TRP A 123 28.91 1.57 -18.28
N PHE A 124 28.40 2.57 -18.97
CA PHE A 124 29.23 3.46 -19.78
C PHE A 124 29.57 4.70 -18.97
N ASP A 125 30.84 5.10 -19.01
CA ASP A 125 31.29 6.42 -18.60
C ASP A 125 31.02 7.40 -19.74
N LEU A 126 30.35 8.51 -19.44
CA LEU A 126 29.94 9.48 -20.45
C LEU A 126 31.06 10.47 -20.82
N ASP A 127 32.15 10.55 -20.06
CA ASP A 127 33.28 11.43 -20.40
C ASP A 127 33.97 11.02 -21.71
N ASP A 128 34.07 9.72 -21.98
CA ASP A 128 34.60 9.21 -23.24
C ASP A 128 33.75 9.67 -24.43
N PHE A 129 32.42 9.67 -24.27
CA PHE A 129 31.48 10.09 -25.31
C PHE A 129 31.45 11.60 -25.48
N ARG A 130 31.62 12.37 -24.40
CA ARG A 130 31.75 13.84 -24.45
C ARG A 130 33.04 14.24 -25.17
N ALA A 131 34.15 13.57 -24.90
CA ALA A 131 35.41 13.78 -25.62
C ALA A 131 35.25 13.48 -27.11
N LEU A 132 34.63 12.33 -27.43
CA LEU A 132 34.31 11.96 -28.82
C LEU A 132 33.39 12.98 -29.51
N HIS A 133 32.38 13.48 -28.80
CA HIS A 133 31.47 14.50 -29.29
C HIS A 133 32.22 15.78 -29.65
N LEU A 134 33.12 16.24 -28.78
CA LEU A 134 33.95 17.41 -29.05
C LEU A 134 34.84 17.19 -30.28
N GLU A 135 35.54 16.05 -30.36
CA GLU A 135 36.44 15.74 -31.49
C GLU A 135 35.71 15.62 -32.83
N GLN A 136 34.54 14.99 -32.86
CA GLN A 136 33.82 14.70 -34.11
C GLN A 136 32.92 15.84 -34.60
N ASN A 137 32.66 16.85 -33.76
CA ASN A 137 31.77 17.96 -34.10
C ASN A 137 32.47 19.32 -34.13
N VAL A 138 33.81 19.38 -34.03
CA VAL A 138 34.58 20.64 -34.14
C VAL A 138 34.20 21.45 -35.39
N ASP A 139 34.05 20.77 -36.53
CA ASP A 139 33.75 21.39 -37.83
C ASP A 139 32.30 21.16 -38.28
N ALA A 140 31.43 20.61 -37.41
CA ALA A 140 30.04 20.37 -37.77
C ALA A 140 29.25 21.67 -37.71
N GLU A 141 28.45 21.95 -38.75
CA GLU A 141 27.48 23.05 -38.67
C GLU A 141 26.44 22.74 -37.59
N PRO A 142 26.18 23.67 -36.65
CA PRO A 142 25.20 23.47 -35.61
C PRO A 142 23.82 23.31 -36.24
N PHE A 143 22.98 22.48 -35.63
CA PHE A 143 21.58 22.36 -36.03
C PHE A 143 20.91 23.74 -35.93
N VAL A 144 20.16 24.12 -36.97
CA VAL A 144 19.39 25.36 -37.00
C VAL A 144 17.92 25.02 -37.06
N CYS A 145 17.15 25.55 -36.11
CA CYS A 145 15.69 25.39 -36.09
C CYS A 145 15.02 26.66 -36.58
N GLU A 146 14.20 26.56 -37.63
CA GLU A 146 13.43 27.70 -38.14
C GLU A 146 12.32 28.12 -37.15
N SER A 147 11.80 27.17 -36.36
CA SER A 147 10.65 27.36 -35.47
C SER A 147 11.01 28.07 -34.16
N CYS A 148 12.10 27.68 -33.49
CA CYS A 148 12.53 28.28 -32.23
C CYS A 148 13.81 29.12 -32.35
N HIS A 149 14.34 29.27 -33.57
CA HIS A 149 15.58 30.02 -33.86
C HIS A 149 16.84 29.49 -33.16
N PHE A 150 16.81 28.25 -32.67
CA PHE A 150 17.99 27.57 -32.15
C PHE A 150 19.11 27.55 -33.20
N GLY A 151 20.34 27.83 -32.76
CA GLY A 151 21.53 27.85 -33.64
C GLY A 151 21.67 29.10 -34.52
N THR A 152 20.73 30.05 -34.49
CA THR A 152 20.83 31.31 -35.25
C THR A 152 21.57 32.41 -34.48
N ILE A 153 22.17 33.36 -35.20
CA ILE A 153 22.95 34.49 -34.64
C ILE A 153 22.06 35.43 -33.79
N ASP A 154 20.75 35.45 -34.03
CA ASP A 154 19.76 36.28 -33.32
C ASP A 154 19.03 35.52 -32.18
N GLY A 155 19.43 34.29 -31.87
CA GLY A 155 18.87 33.51 -30.76
C GLY A 155 19.24 34.08 -29.38
N PRO A 156 18.44 33.82 -28.32
CA PRO A 156 18.76 34.27 -26.98
C PRO A 156 20.17 33.79 -26.57
N PRO A 157 21.00 34.64 -25.94
CA PRO A 157 22.37 34.28 -25.60
C PRO A 157 22.38 33.05 -24.71
N ALA A 158 23.29 32.11 -24.99
CA ALA A 158 23.54 30.92 -24.18
C ALA A 158 23.58 31.31 -22.69
N SER A 159 22.55 30.91 -21.94
CA SER A 159 22.46 31.19 -20.52
C SER A 159 23.67 30.57 -19.85
N THR A 160 24.46 31.41 -19.17
CA THR A 160 25.60 30.98 -18.36
C THR A 160 25.19 29.86 -17.43
N VAL A 161 25.85 28.72 -17.59
CA VAL A 161 25.75 27.52 -16.77
C VAL A 161 25.69 27.90 -15.28
N THR A 162 24.53 27.74 -14.66
CA THR A 162 24.41 27.67 -13.20
C THR A 162 24.47 26.21 -12.79
N SER A 163 25.46 25.88 -11.96
CA SER A 163 25.75 24.54 -11.45
C SER A 163 24.50 23.81 -10.93
N VAL A 164 24.32 22.57 -11.38
CA VAL A 164 23.27 21.65 -10.92
C VAL A 164 23.52 21.23 -9.45
N PRO A 165 22.50 21.17 -8.57
CA PRO A 165 22.65 20.49 -7.27
C PRO A 165 22.76 18.97 -7.48
N ALA A 166 23.74 18.34 -6.83
CA ALA A 166 24.04 16.92 -6.95
C ALA A 166 22.82 15.98 -6.77
N PRO A 167 22.81 14.79 -7.41
CA PRO A 167 21.73 13.83 -7.27
C PRO A 167 21.65 13.29 -5.83
N VAL A 168 20.43 13.29 -5.28
CA VAL A 168 20.11 12.70 -3.98
C VAL A 168 20.43 11.21 -4.03
N THR A 169 21.63 10.86 -3.55
CA THR A 169 22.06 9.49 -3.36
C THR A 169 21.68 9.08 -1.94
N THR A 170 21.08 7.91 -1.83
CA THR A 170 20.70 7.20 -0.61
C THR A 170 21.78 7.29 0.48
N VAL A 171 21.46 7.95 1.60
CA VAL A 171 22.38 8.06 2.73
C VAL A 171 22.27 6.80 3.58
N ALA A 172 23.29 5.95 3.49
CA ALA A 172 23.59 4.94 4.48
C ALA A 172 24.15 5.63 5.74
N GLU A 173 23.51 5.37 6.88
CA GLU A 173 23.91 5.86 8.20
C GLU A 173 25.32 5.37 8.55
N THR A 174 26.28 6.29 8.70
CA THR A 174 27.45 6.08 9.53
C THR A 174 27.68 7.28 10.43
N GLU A 175 27.48 7.05 11.72
CA GLU A 175 27.72 8.01 12.80
C GLU A 175 29.21 8.37 12.88
N LYS A 176 29.54 9.66 12.74
CA LYS A 176 30.74 10.24 13.35
C LYS A 176 30.43 11.59 14.01
N SER A 177 30.65 11.59 15.32
CA SER A 177 30.65 12.72 16.24
C SER A 177 31.63 13.81 15.83
N VAL A 178 31.16 15.06 15.75
CA VAL A 178 32.00 16.27 15.76
C VAL A 178 31.34 17.32 16.67
N ASN A 179 32.12 17.82 17.63
CA ASN A 179 31.74 18.81 18.64
C ASN A 179 31.42 20.20 18.04
N PRO A 180 30.52 20.99 18.66
CA PRO A 180 30.11 22.29 18.15
C PRO A 180 31.02 23.41 18.68
N ALA A 181 31.60 24.22 17.78
CA ALA A 181 32.23 25.48 18.13
C ALA A 181 31.65 26.63 17.28
N ALA A 182 30.83 27.44 17.96
CA ALA A 182 30.53 28.85 17.72
C ALA A 182 30.17 29.31 16.29
N ALA A 183 28.86 29.28 15.98
CA ALA A 183 28.26 30.22 15.03
C ALA A 183 27.92 31.54 15.75
N PRO A 184 28.18 32.72 15.16
CA PRO A 184 27.86 33.99 15.78
C PRO A 184 26.35 34.19 15.86
N ALA A 185 25.90 34.64 17.04
CA ALA A 185 24.51 34.87 17.38
C ALA A 185 23.84 35.86 16.40
N LEU A 186 22.88 35.35 15.62
CA LEU A 186 21.91 36.18 14.90
C LEU A 186 21.06 36.92 15.92
N ILE A 187 21.18 38.25 15.87
CA ILE A 187 20.45 39.21 16.67
C ILE A 187 18.95 38.98 16.50
N SER A 188 18.29 38.62 17.60
CA SER A 188 16.83 38.58 17.75
C SER A 188 16.25 39.99 17.53
N ARG A 189 15.91 40.31 16.28
CA ARG A 189 14.87 41.28 15.98
C ARG A 189 13.56 40.52 16.02
N GLY A 190 12.72 40.73 17.04
CA GLY A 190 11.36 40.18 17.05
C GLY A 190 10.69 40.46 15.71
N SER A 191 10.27 39.40 15.02
CA SER A 191 9.93 39.49 13.60
C SER A 191 8.72 40.41 13.40
N SER A 192 8.83 41.41 12.52
CA SER A 192 7.70 42.28 12.16
C SER A 192 6.50 41.48 11.61
N LEU A 193 6.74 40.23 11.17
CA LEU A 193 5.76 39.27 10.67
C LEU A 193 4.75 38.82 11.74
N GLU A 194 5.14 38.69 13.01
CA GLU A 194 4.22 38.32 14.10
C GLU A 194 3.09 39.35 14.32
N LYS A 195 3.29 40.59 13.86
CA LYS A 195 2.29 41.67 13.96
C LYS A 195 1.32 41.69 12.79
N VAL A 196 1.53 40.88 11.74
CA VAL A 196 0.70 40.86 10.53
C VAL A 196 -0.61 40.10 10.80
N LYS A 197 -1.74 40.82 10.73
CA LYS A 197 -3.09 40.29 10.94
C LYS A 197 -3.85 40.10 9.62
N LEU A 198 -3.31 39.28 8.72
CA LEU A 198 -4.04 38.86 7.52
C LEU A 198 -5.10 37.80 7.87
N PRO A 199 -6.31 37.79 7.28
CA PRO A 199 -7.26 36.69 7.43
C PRO A 199 -6.73 35.36 6.87
N ASN A 200 -7.22 34.22 7.36
CA ASN A 200 -6.74 32.90 6.92
C ASN A 200 -7.00 32.67 5.42
N GLU A 201 -8.09 33.23 4.88
CA GLU A 201 -8.45 33.15 3.46
C GLU A 201 -7.38 33.79 2.56
N MET A 202 -6.77 34.90 3.01
CA MET A 202 -5.69 35.54 2.27
C MET A 202 -4.39 34.72 2.36
N LEU A 203 -4.14 34.09 3.51
CA LEU A 203 -2.97 33.22 3.69
C LEU A 203 -3.09 31.96 2.82
N LEU A 204 -4.29 31.38 2.73
CA LEU A 204 -4.56 30.25 1.82
C LEU A 204 -4.36 30.62 0.36
N LEU A 205 -4.83 31.80 -0.06
CA LEU A 205 -4.59 32.30 -1.41
C LEU A 205 -3.10 32.48 -1.70
N ILE A 206 -2.32 32.98 -0.73
CA ILE A 206 -0.85 33.06 -0.87
C ILE A 206 -0.25 31.66 -1.00
N CYS A 207 -0.69 30.72 -0.14
CA CYS A 207 -0.21 29.34 -0.20
C CYS A 207 -0.41 28.77 -1.60
N ASP A 208 -1.55 28.98 -2.27
CA ASP A 208 -1.84 28.49 -3.62
C ASP A 208 -0.81 28.88 -4.70
N PHE A 209 -0.09 29.99 -4.52
CA PHE A 209 0.97 30.41 -5.43
C PHE A 209 2.35 29.83 -5.12
N LEU A 210 2.53 29.23 -3.93
CA LEU A 210 3.81 28.66 -3.50
C LEU A 210 3.91 27.17 -3.83
N GLU A 211 5.10 26.71 -4.20
CA GLU A 211 5.43 25.28 -4.29
C GLU A 211 5.58 24.66 -2.89
N THR A 212 5.62 23.32 -2.81
CA THR A 212 5.67 22.63 -1.52
C THR A 212 6.92 23.00 -0.72
N GLU A 213 8.09 23.12 -1.37
CA GLU A 213 9.34 23.51 -0.70
C GLU A 213 9.31 24.95 -0.17
N GLU A 214 8.77 25.87 -0.96
CA GLU A 214 8.58 27.26 -0.57
C GLU A 214 7.56 27.40 0.56
N LEU A 215 6.49 26.60 0.51
CA LEU A 215 5.44 26.55 1.52
C LEU A 215 5.97 26.02 2.85
N LEU A 216 6.84 25.00 2.84
CA LEU A 216 7.53 24.50 4.03
C LEU A 216 8.50 25.56 4.58
N SER A 217 9.29 26.18 3.71
CA SER A 217 10.20 27.28 4.10
C SER A 217 9.42 28.47 4.69
N PHE A 218 8.24 28.78 4.14
CA PHE A 218 7.38 29.84 4.64
C PHE A 218 6.76 29.50 6.00
N ALA A 219 6.37 28.23 6.21
CA ALA A 219 5.90 27.75 7.50
C ALA A 219 6.98 27.81 8.59
N GLU A 220 8.24 27.51 8.23
CA GLU A 220 9.39 27.65 9.13
C GLU A 220 9.67 29.12 9.48
N ALA A 221 9.56 30.02 8.49
CA ALA A 221 9.78 31.44 8.69
C ALA A 221 8.66 32.14 9.47
N TRP A 222 7.40 31.67 9.35
CA TRP A 222 6.25 32.24 10.03
C TRP A 222 5.32 31.14 10.58
N PRO A 223 5.37 30.85 11.91
CA PRO A 223 4.61 29.75 12.51
C PRO A 223 3.10 29.75 12.22
N ARG A 224 2.50 30.95 12.05
CA ARG A 224 1.09 31.11 11.70
C ARG A 224 0.74 30.46 10.36
N ILE A 225 1.66 30.47 9.40
CA ILE A 225 1.47 29.77 8.12
C ILE A 225 1.47 28.26 8.35
N GLY A 226 2.35 27.76 9.23
CA GLY A 226 2.32 26.37 9.67
C GLY A 226 0.97 25.98 10.27
N ASP A 227 0.38 26.83 11.11
CA ASP A 227 -0.96 26.60 11.67
C ASP A 227 -2.02 26.52 10.56
N VAL A 228 -2.02 27.46 9.60
CA VAL A 228 -2.96 27.47 8.45
C VAL A 228 -2.78 26.22 7.56
N ILE A 229 -1.54 25.85 7.24
CA ILE A 229 -1.25 24.66 6.42
C ILE A 229 -1.83 23.40 7.08
N ASN A 230 -1.67 23.28 8.40
CA ASN A 230 -2.17 22.14 9.16
C ASN A 230 -3.69 22.17 9.35
N GLU A 231 -4.25 23.33 9.70
CA GLU A 231 -5.69 23.51 9.95
C GLU A 231 -6.51 23.21 8.69
N PHE A 232 -6.05 23.69 7.53
CA PHE A 232 -6.75 23.54 6.25
C PHE A 232 -6.21 22.41 5.37
N ASN A 233 -5.31 21.57 5.90
CA ASN A 233 -4.71 20.43 5.20
C ASN A 233 -4.17 20.79 3.79
N VAL A 234 -3.49 21.94 3.65
CA VAL A 234 -3.11 22.52 2.35
C VAL A 234 -2.27 21.54 1.52
N ILE A 235 -1.27 20.91 2.13
CA ILE A 235 -0.40 19.93 1.45
C ILE A 235 -1.22 18.74 0.94
N ARG A 236 -2.09 18.17 1.80
CA ARG A 236 -2.93 17.03 1.42
C ARG A 236 -3.88 17.36 0.28
N THR A 237 -4.51 18.54 0.32
CA THR A 237 -5.44 19.00 -0.73
C THR A 237 -4.76 19.02 -2.11
N ARG A 238 -3.46 19.34 -2.17
CA ARG A 238 -2.65 19.31 -3.41
C ARG A 238 -2.32 17.90 -3.89
N GLU A 239 -2.20 16.94 -2.97
CA GLU A 239 -1.92 15.54 -3.27
C GLU A 239 -3.16 14.78 -3.74
N LEU A 240 -4.36 15.24 -3.36
CA LEU A 240 -5.66 14.64 -3.71
C LEU A 240 -6.08 14.96 -5.15
N ARG A 241 -5.25 14.56 -6.10
CA ARG A 241 -5.47 14.69 -7.54
C ARG A 241 -5.23 13.37 -8.25
N CYS A 242 -5.91 13.18 -9.37
CA CYS A 242 -5.65 12.05 -10.24
C CYS A 242 -4.18 12.05 -10.68
N PHE A 243 -3.45 10.95 -10.45
CA PHE A 243 -2.04 10.89 -10.82
C PHE A 243 -1.83 11.06 -12.33
N CYS A 244 -2.76 10.57 -13.16
CA CYS A 244 -2.69 10.63 -14.63
C CYS A 244 -3.14 11.99 -15.18
N LEU A 245 -4.38 12.39 -14.88
CA LEU A 245 -5.01 13.58 -15.47
C LEU A 245 -4.77 14.86 -14.67
N LYS A 246 -4.12 14.78 -13.51
CA LYS A 246 -3.83 15.89 -12.57
C LYS A 246 -5.06 16.69 -12.08
N LYS A 247 -6.28 16.26 -12.43
CA LYS A 247 -7.55 16.82 -11.94
C LYS A 247 -7.76 16.52 -10.46
N ASP A 248 -8.24 17.53 -9.73
CA ASP A 248 -8.53 17.46 -8.30
C ASP A 248 -9.90 16.81 -7.97
N TYR A 249 -10.16 16.60 -6.68
CA TYR A 249 -11.44 16.07 -6.21
C TYR A 249 -12.59 17.08 -6.33
N ILE A 250 -12.31 18.36 -6.55
CA ILE A 250 -13.33 19.40 -6.69
C ILE A 250 -14.04 19.23 -8.03
N THR A 251 -13.29 18.93 -9.10
CA THR A 251 -13.78 18.96 -10.48
C THR A 251 -14.11 17.58 -11.05
N THR A 252 -13.55 16.49 -10.53
CA THR A 252 -13.78 15.13 -11.04
C THR A 252 -14.15 14.12 -9.95
N LYS A 253 -14.56 12.93 -10.38
CA LYS A 253 -14.78 11.77 -9.52
C LYS A 253 -13.44 11.08 -9.31
N LEU A 254 -13.04 10.93 -8.05
CA LEU A 254 -11.76 10.34 -7.66
C LEU A 254 -12.00 9.08 -6.85
N GLY A 255 -11.08 8.14 -7.03
CA GLY A 255 -11.10 6.84 -6.39
C GLY A 255 -9.72 6.22 -6.47
N VAL A 256 -9.65 4.90 -6.32
CA VAL A 256 -8.40 4.15 -6.38
C VAL A 256 -8.54 2.89 -7.22
N GLY A 257 -7.43 2.51 -7.84
CA GLY A 257 -7.31 1.22 -8.53
C GLY A 257 -7.28 0.06 -7.55
N ILE A 258 -8.09 -0.96 -7.81
CA ILE A 258 -8.21 -2.17 -6.99
C ILE A 258 -7.76 -3.41 -7.78
N ALA A 259 -6.71 -4.05 -7.28
CA ALA A 259 -6.14 -5.27 -7.81
C ALA A 259 -6.68 -6.50 -7.06
N VAL A 260 -6.96 -7.56 -7.81
CA VAL A 260 -7.34 -8.87 -7.27
C VAL A 260 -6.23 -9.85 -7.65
N THR A 261 -5.50 -10.36 -6.66
CA THR A 261 -4.39 -11.31 -6.86
C THR A 261 -4.75 -12.67 -6.28
N LYS A 262 -4.27 -13.75 -6.91
CA LYS A 262 -4.37 -15.11 -6.35
C LYS A 262 -3.10 -15.42 -5.57
N GLU A 263 -3.19 -15.95 -4.35
CA GLU A 263 -2.01 -16.39 -3.61
C GLU A 263 -1.49 -17.73 -4.18
N GLU A 264 -0.21 -17.82 -4.55
CA GLU A 264 0.36 -19.02 -5.20
C GLU A 264 0.32 -20.29 -4.34
N LYS A 265 0.23 -20.14 -3.01
CA LYS A 265 0.19 -21.26 -2.03
C LYS A 265 -1.11 -21.34 -1.23
N GLY A 266 -2.11 -20.53 -1.58
CA GLY A 266 -3.36 -20.42 -0.84
C GLY A 266 -4.56 -20.35 -1.78
N ASN A 267 -5.67 -21.00 -1.41
CA ASN A 267 -6.93 -20.89 -2.14
C ASN A 267 -7.65 -19.53 -1.91
N MET A 268 -6.90 -18.50 -1.49
CA MET A 268 -7.43 -17.21 -1.07
C MET A 268 -6.94 -16.13 -2.02
N ASP A 269 -7.87 -15.55 -2.76
CA ASP A 269 -7.63 -14.33 -3.52
C ASP A 269 -7.42 -13.16 -2.51
N PHE A 270 -6.52 -12.21 -2.79
CA PHE A 270 -6.29 -10.99 -2.00
C PHE A 270 -6.70 -9.75 -2.79
N VAL A 271 -7.21 -8.73 -2.10
CA VAL A 271 -7.41 -7.41 -2.69
C VAL A 271 -6.24 -6.55 -2.25
N SER A 272 -5.67 -5.82 -3.19
CA SER A 272 -4.66 -4.81 -2.90
C SER A 272 -4.91 -3.55 -3.72
N SER A 273 -4.39 -2.44 -3.22
CA SER A 273 -4.32 -1.17 -3.92
C SER A 273 -2.99 -0.53 -3.53
N GLU A 274 -2.30 0.10 -4.48
CA GLU A 274 -1.15 0.95 -4.17
C GLU A 274 -1.57 2.32 -3.61
N PHE A 275 -2.89 2.56 -3.53
CA PHE A 275 -3.49 3.80 -3.04
C PHE A 275 -3.11 5.04 -3.86
N ASP A 276 -2.87 4.86 -5.16
CA ASP A 276 -2.67 5.96 -6.09
C ASP A 276 -4.04 6.52 -6.52
N ILE A 277 -4.28 7.79 -6.23
CA ILE A 277 -5.54 8.47 -6.54
C ILE A 277 -5.74 8.56 -8.05
N LEU A 278 -6.86 8.02 -8.55
CA LEU A 278 -7.19 7.91 -9.96
C LEU A 278 -8.60 8.45 -10.20
N SER A 279 -8.78 9.27 -11.24
CA SER A 279 -10.12 9.70 -11.64
C SER A 279 -10.87 8.61 -12.40
N GLN A 280 -12.19 8.67 -12.36
CA GLN A 280 -13.03 7.81 -13.20
C GLN A 280 -12.70 8.03 -14.69
N ASP A 281 -12.55 9.27 -15.14
CA ASP A 281 -12.16 9.62 -16.51
C ASP A 281 -10.89 8.85 -16.96
N ALA A 282 -9.85 8.85 -16.13
CA ALA A 282 -8.59 8.17 -16.43
C ALA A 282 -8.76 6.65 -16.48
N PHE A 283 -9.57 6.10 -15.58
CA PHE A 283 -9.93 4.69 -15.62
C PHE A 283 -10.72 4.33 -16.88
N GLU A 284 -11.65 5.16 -17.34
CA GLU A 284 -12.40 4.93 -18.58
C GLU A 284 -11.53 5.07 -19.83
N LEU A 285 -10.49 5.90 -19.78
CA LEU A 285 -9.45 6.01 -20.81
C LEU A 285 -8.48 4.82 -20.86
N GLY A 286 -8.64 3.82 -19.98
CA GLY A 286 -7.87 2.57 -20.04
C GLY A 286 -6.69 2.49 -19.07
N VAL A 287 -6.50 3.44 -18.17
CA VAL A 287 -5.45 3.36 -17.15
C VAL A 287 -5.72 2.17 -16.21
N ARG A 288 -4.85 1.16 -16.23
CA ARG A 288 -4.98 -0.09 -15.46
C ARG A 288 -3.74 -0.44 -14.64
N ARG A 289 -2.79 0.47 -14.52
CA ARG A 289 -1.55 0.30 -13.74
C ARG A 289 -1.38 1.47 -12.77
N SER A 290 -0.89 1.16 -11.58
CA SER A 290 -0.52 2.14 -10.56
C SER A 290 0.68 2.97 -11.02
N VAL A 291 1.07 3.99 -10.25
CA VAL A 291 2.28 4.78 -10.52
C VAL A 291 3.51 3.86 -10.60
N GLN A 292 3.56 2.86 -9.71
CA GLN A 292 4.60 1.82 -9.64
C GLN A 292 4.38 0.64 -10.62
N GLY A 293 3.47 0.74 -11.58
CA GLY A 293 3.25 -0.29 -12.59
C GLY A 293 2.42 -1.51 -12.14
N VAL A 294 1.93 -1.54 -10.89
CA VAL A 294 1.13 -2.65 -10.36
C VAL A 294 -0.23 -2.68 -11.07
N PRO A 295 -0.61 -3.80 -11.72
CA PRO A 295 -1.85 -3.87 -12.45
C PRO A 295 -3.06 -3.95 -11.52
N PHE A 296 -4.13 -3.25 -11.87
CA PHE A 296 -5.42 -3.32 -11.20
C PHE A 296 -6.56 -3.45 -12.22
N LYS A 297 -7.69 -4.01 -11.78
CA LYS A 297 -8.82 -4.33 -12.66
C LYS A 297 -10.05 -3.46 -12.39
N PHE A 298 -10.24 -3.03 -11.15
CA PHE A 298 -11.43 -2.30 -10.73
C PHE A 298 -11.06 -0.89 -10.28
N TRP A 299 -12.06 -0.01 -10.27
CA TRP A 299 -11.96 1.34 -9.70
C TRP A 299 -12.98 1.48 -8.59
N LEU A 300 -12.51 1.91 -7.42
CA LEU A 300 -13.35 2.13 -6.24
C LEU A 300 -13.39 3.63 -5.93
N PRO A 301 -14.55 4.30 -6.05
CA PRO A 301 -14.71 5.68 -5.61
C PRO A 301 -14.44 5.81 -4.10
N LEU A 302 -13.86 6.93 -3.69
CA LEU A 302 -13.56 7.21 -2.29
C LEU A 302 -14.25 8.51 -1.83
N PRO A 303 -14.75 8.60 -0.59
CA PRO A 303 -15.15 9.88 -0.02
C PRO A 303 -13.92 10.73 0.30
N ILE A 304 -13.87 11.94 -0.27
CA ILE A 304 -12.80 12.92 -0.05
C ILE A 304 -13.34 14.18 0.64
N SER A 305 -14.42 14.75 0.13
CA SER A 305 -15.16 15.85 0.76
C SER A 305 -16.65 15.56 0.68
N GLU A 306 -17.50 16.30 1.40
CA GLU A 306 -18.95 16.09 1.31
C GLU A 306 -19.46 16.29 -0.13
N ASN A 307 -19.04 17.37 -0.80
CA ASN A 307 -19.41 17.63 -2.20
C ASN A 307 -18.91 16.54 -3.15
N HIS A 308 -17.71 16.01 -2.91
CA HIS A 308 -17.17 14.92 -3.71
C HIS A 308 -17.92 13.61 -3.45
N TRP A 309 -18.26 13.32 -2.19
CA TRP A 309 -19.05 12.15 -1.81
C TRP A 309 -20.43 12.15 -2.49
N GLU A 310 -21.13 13.29 -2.49
CA GLU A 310 -22.40 13.44 -3.21
C GLU A 310 -22.27 13.10 -4.71
N ARG A 311 -21.11 13.39 -5.30
CA ARG A 311 -20.82 13.07 -6.71
C ARG A 311 -20.55 11.58 -6.95
N VAL A 312 -19.92 10.89 -6.01
CA VAL A 312 -19.42 9.51 -6.21
C VAL A 312 -20.23 8.42 -5.51
N LYS A 313 -21.09 8.76 -4.54
CA LYS A 313 -21.80 7.77 -3.71
C LYS A 313 -22.65 6.79 -4.52
N GLY A 314 -23.24 7.24 -5.62
CA GLY A 314 -24.01 6.40 -6.53
C GLY A 314 -23.18 5.34 -7.28
N ASP A 315 -21.86 5.53 -7.39
CA ASP A 315 -20.96 4.61 -8.09
C ASP A 315 -20.35 3.54 -7.16
N VAL A 316 -20.47 3.72 -5.84
CA VAL A 316 -19.83 2.86 -4.83
C VAL A 316 -20.36 1.43 -4.88
N ASP A 317 -21.68 1.24 -4.80
CA ASP A 317 -22.29 -0.10 -4.80
C ASP A 317 -22.07 -0.85 -6.11
N PRO A 318 -22.24 -0.21 -7.30
CA PRO A 318 -21.83 -0.81 -8.56
C PRO A 318 -20.36 -1.26 -8.57
N SER A 319 -19.44 -0.41 -8.10
CA SER A 319 -18.01 -0.76 -8.03
C SER A 319 -17.74 -1.94 -7.08
N LEU A 320 -18.36 -1.96 -5.90
CA LEU A 320 -18.21 -3.05 -4.94
C LEU A 320 -18.81 -4.36 -5.45
N ALA A 321 -19.94 -4.31 -6.17
CA ALA A 321 -20.53 -5.47 -6.82
C ALA A 321 -19.62 -6.05 -7.92
N GLN A 322 -18.95 -5.20 -8.72
CA GLN A 322 -17.96 -5.65 -9.71
C GLN A 322 -16.76 -6.32 -9.04
N ILE A 323 -16.26 -5.76 -7.93
CA ILE A 323 -15.18 -6.35 -7.14
C ILE A 323 -15.61 -7.71 -6.56
N ALA A 324 -16.82 -7.80 -6.00
CA ALA A 324 -17.37 -9.04 -5.47
C ALA A 324 -17.52 -10.13 -6.53
N HIS A 325 -18.03 -9.78 -7.71
CA HIS A 325 -18.15 -10.70 -8.84
C HIS A 325 -16.77 -11.14 -9.34
N GLY A 326 -15.84 -10.20 -9.49
CA GLY A 326 -14.45 -10.47 -9.88
C GLY A 326 -13.70 -11.41 -8.92
N ARG A 327 -14.14 -11.48 -7.67
CA ARG A 327 -13.63 -12.38 -6.61
C ARG A 327 -14.38 -13.70 -6.51
N GLY A 328 -15.49 -13.88 -7.22
CA GLY A 328 -16.36 -15.04 -7.05
C GLY A 328 -17.07 -15.08 -5.69
N TYR A 329 -17.26 -13.94 -5.01
CA TYR A 329 -18.07 -13.88 -3.78
C TYR A 329 -19.56 -14.13 -4.05
N GLY A 330 -19.99 -13.99 -5.30
CA GLY A 330 -21.40 -14.05 -5.69
C GLY A 330 -22.12 -12.74 -5.36
N ASN A 331 -23.43 -12.83 -5.14
CA ASN A 331 -24.24 -11.69 -4.74
C ASN A 331 -24.14 -11.50 -3.22
N VAL A 332 -23.27 -10.59 -2.80
CA VAL A 332 -23.04 -10.22 -1.39
C VAL A 332 -23.28 -8.72 -1.22
N ALA A 333 -23.67 -8.33 -0.01
CA ALA A 333 -23.87 -6.92 0.32
C ALA A 333 -22.55 -6.14 0.27
N SER A 334 -22.63 -4.84 -0.04
CA SER A 334 -21.47 -3.97 -0.25
C SER A 334 -20.58 -3.85 0.99
N GLU A 335 -21.17 -3.75 2.18
CA GLU A 335 -20.47 -3.69 3.46
C GLU A 335 -19.65 -4.94 3.74
N TYR A 336 -20.09 -6.12 3.25
CA TYR A 336 -19.30 -7.34 3.35
C TYR A 336 -18.01 -7.24 2.52
N VAL A 337 -18.06 -6.60 1.33
CA VAL A 337 -16.88 -6.35 0.51
C VAL A 337 -15.93 -5.38 1.22
N LEU A 338 -16.44 -4.31 1.82
CA LEU A 338 -15.64 -3.37 2.61
C LEU A 338 -14.98 -4.04 3.83
N PHE A 339 -15.70 -4.91 4.54
CA PHE A 339 -15.14 -5.67 5.66
C PHE A 339 -14.00 -6.58 5.19
N ARG A 340 -14.14 -7.20 4.01
CA ARG A 340 -13.07 -8.00 3.41
C ARG A 340 -11.87 -7.15 3.03
N LEU A 341 -12.08 -5.99 2.39
CA LEU A 341 -11.00 -5.07 2.02
C LEU A 341 -10.17 -4.64 3.23
N LEU A 342 -10.84 -4.15 4.28
CA LEU A 342 -10.18 -3.78 5.54
C LEU A 342 -9.40 -4.97 6.10
N ASN A 343 -10.01 -6.15 6.19
CA ASN A 343 -9.35 -7.33 6.71
C ASN A 343 -8.12 -7.76 5.88
N ASP A 344 -8.20 -7.71 4.55
CA ASP A 344 -7.11 -8.08 3.64
C ASP A 344 -5.91 -7.12 3.76
N ILE A 345 -6.16 -5.81 3.88
CA ILE A 345 -5.11 -4.80 4.13
C ILE A 345 -4.35 -5.12 5.43
N ILE A 346 -5.07 -5.48 6.49
CA ILE A 346 -4.45 -5.82 7.79
C ILE A 346 -3.65 -7.11 7.69
N ILE A 347 -4.17 -8.11 6.98
CA ILE A 347 -3.42 -9.36 6.76
C ILE A 347 -2.10 -9.06 6.06
N LYS A 348 -2.11 -8.21 5.02
CA LYS A 348 -0.89 -7.80 4.31
C LYS A 348 0.10 -7.09 5.24
N LEU A 349 -0.37 -6.07 5.99
CA LEU A 349 0.41 -5.38 7.02
C LEU A 349 0.98 -6.31 8.11
N SER A 350 0.30 -7.42 8.41
CA SER A 350 0.72 -8.37 9.46
C SER A 350 1.78 -9.39 8.99
N LYS A 351 1.90 -9.58 7.67
CA LYS A 351 2.83 -10.53 7.02
C LYS A 351 4.24 -9.95 6.79
N GLU A 352 4.44 -8.64 6.99
CA GLU A 352 5.63 -7.85 6.61
C GLU A 352 6.92 -8.12 7.43
N ASN A 353 7.32 -9.38 7.57
CA ASN A 353 8.70 -9.79 7.83
C ASN A 353 9.12 -11.06 7.03
N GLU A 354 8.26 -11.57 6.14
CA GLU A 354 8.60 -12.67 5.24
C GLU A 354 8.74 -12.10 3.82
N GLN A 355 10.00 -12.01 3.36
CA GLN A 355 10.44 -11.50 2.06
C GLN A 355 9.45 -11.81 0.92
N THR A 356 8.98 -10.77 0.23
CA THR A 356 8.29 -10.92 -1.06
C THR A 356 9.06 -10.21 -2.16
N THR A 357 10.22 -10.74 -2.53
CA THR A 357 10.73 -10.61 -3.90
C THR A 357 10.01 -11.65 -4.75
N TYR A 358 8.97 -11.24 -5.48
CA TYR A 358 8.37 -12.07 -6.51
C TYR A 358 9.14 -11.86 -7.81
N LYS A 359 9.96 -12.83 -8.24
CA LYS A 359 10.57 -12.80 -9.57
C LYS A 359 9.61 -13.49 -10.56
N SER A 360 9.16 -12.77 -11.59
CA SER A 360 8.34 -13.32 -12.67
C SER A 360 9.09 -14.46 -13.38
N PRO A 361 8.47 -15.62 -13.62
CA PRO A 361 9.13 -16.74 -14.32
C PRO A 361 9.23 -16.57 -15.84
N ILE A 362 8.80 -15.44 -16.42
CA ILE A 362 8.75 -15.23 -17.88
C ILE A 362 9.92 -14.36 -18.40
N TYR A 363 10.47 -13.45 -17.58
CA TYR A 363 11.64 -12.64 -17.94
C TYR A 363 12.57 -12.44 -16.74
N PRO A 364 13.81 -12.96 -16.75
CA PRO A 364 14.72 -12.89 -15.60
C PRO A 364 15.35 -11.50 -15.36
N TYR A 365 15.10 -10.51 -16.23
CA TYR A 365 15.66 -9.15 -16.17
C TYR A 365 14.61 -8.04 -15.93
N GLU A 366 13.34 -8.39 -15.77
CA GLU A 366 12.33 -7.41 -15.35
C GLU A 366 12.46 -7.19 -13.84
N GLU A 367 12.83 -5.98 -13.41
CA GLU A 367 12.47 -5.53 -12.07
C GLU A 367 10.95 -5.51 -11.98
N THR A 368 10.37 -6.62 -11.52
CA THR A 368 8.93 -6.71 -11.24
C THR A 368 8.53 -5.54 -10.36
N ALA A 369 7.53 -4.77 -10.79
CA ALA A 369 6.88 -3.72 -10.02
C ALA A 369 6.77 -4.13 -8.54
N LYS A 370 7.62 -3.53 -7.69
CA LYS A 370 7.63 -3.81 -6.26
C LYS A 370 6.47 -3.02 -5.65
N SER A 371 5.47 -3.72 -5.12
CA SER A 371 4.40 -3.10 -4.34
C SER A 371 5.03 -2.28 -3.21
N THR A 372 4.78 -0.97 -3.21
CA THR A 372 5.33 -0.02 -2.22
C THR A 372 4.76 -0.27 -0.82
N LEU A 373 3.70 -1.07 -0.73
CA LEU A 373 3.21 -1.64 0.54
C LEU A 373 4.32 -2.33 1.34
N THR A 374 5.41 -2.79 0.70
CA THR A 374 6.58 -3.38 1.39
C THR A 374 7.53 -2.38 2.07
N HIS A 375 7.49 -1.09 1.70
CA HIS A 375 8.21 0.00 2.37
C HIS A 375 7.29 0.87 3.25
N ALA A 376 5.99 0.53 3.34
CA ALA A 376 4.95 1.45 3.77
C ALA A 376 4.04 0.90 4.88
N SER A 377 4.36 1.27 6.12
CA SER A 377 3.28 1.42 7.10
C SER A 377 2.35 2.59 6.72
N GLU A 378 2.87 3.67 6.12
CA GLU A 378 2.09 4.91 5.96
C GLU A 378 1.01 4.87 4.87
N LYS A 379 1.34 4.63 3.58
CA LYS A 379 0.32 4.52 2.51
C LYS A 379 -0.72 3.44 2.76
N ALA A 380 -0.30 2.30 3.33
CA ALA A 380 -1.21 1.22 3.72
C ALA A 380 -2.17 1.66 4.83
N ILE A 381 -1.67 2.40 5.82
CA ILE A 381 -2.49 3.01 6.87
C ILE A 381 -3.46 4.02 6.26
N GLU A 382 -3.00 4.90 5.36
CA GLU A 382 -3.88 5.86 4.68
C GLU A 382 -4.99 5.16 3.91
N PHE A 383 -4.66 4.15 3.12
CA PHE A 383 -5.65 3.36 2.40
C PHE A 383 -6.68 2.74 3.35
N TYR A 384 -6.22 2.19 4.48
CA TYR A 384 -7.09 1.64 5.50
C TYR A 384 -8.06 2.69 6.08
N PHE A 385 -7.57 3.91 6.35
CA PHE A 385 -8.43 5.02 6.80
C PHE A 385 -9.42 5.48 5.73
N HIS A 386 -9.07 5.46 4.44
CA HIS A 386 -10.00 5.79 3.36
C HIS A 386 -11.10 4.74 3.16
N ILE A 387 -10.77 3.44 3.26
CA ILE A 387 -11.79 2.39 3.25
C ILE A 387 -12.66 2.47 4.50
N PHE A 388 -12.10 2.79 5.66
CA PHE A 388 -12.87 3.04 6.87
C PHE A 388 -13.79 4.26 6.72
N HIS A 389 -13.33 5.34 6.09
CA HIS A 389 -14.14 6.52 5.79
C HIS A 389 -15.33 6.15 4.86
N LEU A 390 -15.08 5.37 3.80
CA LEU A 390 -16.13 4.85 2.92
C LEU A 390 -17.17 4.03 3.69
N LEU A 391 -16.72 3.16 4.60
CA LEU A 391 -17.60 2.38 5.45
C LEU A 391 -18.42 3.26 6.40
N ILE A 392 -17.84 4.31 6.98
CA ILE A 392 -18.55 5.28 7.82
C ILE A 392 -19.63 6.02 7.02
N CYS A 393 -19.32 6.47 5.80
CA CYS A 393 -20.27 7.16 4.94
C CYS A 393 -21.48 6.27 4.64
N LYS A 394 -21.26 5.02 4.19
CA LYS A 394 -22.34 4.05 3.97
C LYS A 394 -23.13 3.79 5.25
N ALA A 395 -22.46 3.51 6.37
CA ALA A 395 -23.13 3.23 7.64
C ALA A 395 -23.96 4.42 8.17
N THR A 396 -23.64 5.65 7.77
CA THR A 396 -24.41 6.84 8.13
C THR A 396 -25.63 7.04 7.23
N GLU A 397 -25.57 6.64 5.96
CA GLU A 397 -26.68 6.72 5.00
C GLU A 397 -27.63 5.52 5.08
N GLU A 398 -27.12 4.36 5.51
CA GLU A 398 -27.84 3.09 5.62
C GLU A 398 -27.84 2.60 7.08
N PRO A 399 -28.82 3.04 7.91
CA PRO A 399 -28.88 2.69 9.34
C PRO A 399 -28.94 1.18 9.61
N GLU A 400 -29.40 0.39 8.62
CA GLU A 400 -29.45 -1.06 8.68
C GLU A 400 -28.07 -1.69 8.92
N ILE A 401 -26.99 -1.08 8.40
CA ILE A 401 -25.60 -1.54 8.62
C ILE A 401 -25.22 -1.42 10.10
N VAL A 402 -25.56 -0.29 10.73
CA VAL A 402 -25.30 -0.06 12.16
C VAL A 402 -26.15 -0.99 13.02
N ALA A 403 -27.43 -1.18 12.67
CA ALA A 403 -28.33 -2.10 13.37
C ALA A 403 -27.83 -3.55 13.29
N TYR A 404 -27.39 -4.00 12.11
CA TYR A 404 -26.80 -5.32 11.89
C TYR A 404 -25.54 -5.53 12.75
N THR A 405 -24.61 -4.57 12.73
CA THR A 405 -23.36 -4.68 13.51
C THR A 405 -23.59 -4.65 15.01
N LYS A 406 -24.56 -3.85 15.48
CA LYS A 406 -25.04 -3.85 16.86
C LYS A 406 -25.56 -5.23 17.26
N GLN A 407 -26.48 -5.79 16.48
CA GLN A 407 -27.06 -7.10 16.78
C GLN A 407 -25.99 -8.20 16.79
N LEU A 408 -25.06 -8.17 15.83
CA LEU A 408 -23.94 -9.10 15.75
C LEU A 408 -23.08 -9.08 17.02
N ILE A 409 -22.81 -7.90 17.58
CA ILE A 409 -22.00 -7.75 18.80
C ILE A 409 -22.77 -8.20 20.05
N LEU A 410 -24.05 -7.86 20.16
CA LEU A 410 -24.90 -8.28 21.29
C LEU A 410 -25.08 -9.80 21.34
N ASP A 411 -25.34 -10.42 20.19
CA ASP A 411 -25.46 -11.88 20.09
C ASP A 411 -24.14 -12.58 20.41
N PHE A 412 -23.01 -11.99 19.99
CA PHE A 412 -21.69 -12.50 20.36
C PHE A 412 -21.44 -12.40 21.87
N GLU A 413 -21.84 -11.29 22.50
CA GLU A 413 -21.73 -11.11 23.96
C GLU A 413 -22.66 -12.03 24.77
N SER A 414 -23.80 -12.41 24.19
CA SER A 414 -24.75 -13.37 24.78
C SER A 414 -24.33 -14.83 24.62
N GLY A 415 -23.25 -15.11 23.87
CA GLY A 415 -22.65 -16.44 23.74
C GLY A 415 -22.73 -17.09 22.36
N GLN A 416 -23.24 -16.39 21.34
CA GLN A 416 -23.24 -16.88 19.95
C GLN A 416 -21.85 -16.65 19.31
N THR A 417 -20.82 -17.31 19.83
CA THR A 417 -19.42 -17.07 19.41
C THR A 417 -18.91 -18.01 18.32
N GLY A 418 -19.63 -19.09 18.05
CA GLY A 418 -19.20 -20.16 17.16
C GLY A 418 -19.03 -19.72 15.69
N LYS A 419 -18.29 -20.54 14.93
CA LYS A 419 -17.95 -20.30 13.52
C LYS A 419 -19.18 -20.32 12.61
N GLU A 420 -20.22 -21.01 13.01
CA GLU A 420 -21.54 -21.06 12.37
C GLU A 420 -22.25 -19.71 12.40
N TYR A 421 -22.07 -18.93 13.48
CA TYR A 421 -22.68 -17.61 13.64
C TYR A 421 -21.74 -16.50 13.15
N VAL A 422 -20.52 -16.44 13.68
CA VAL A 422 -19.48 -15.51 13.21
C VAL A 422 -18.48 -16.25 12.32
N SER A 423 -18.66 -16.23 11.00
CA SER A 423 -17.74 -16.94 10.09
C SER A 423 -16.32 -16.35 10.07
N ASN A 424 -16.19 -15.03 10.28
CA ASN A 424 -14.91 -14.32 10.26
C ASN A 424 -14.78 -13.35 11.46
N ILE A 425 -13.82 -13.62 12.36
CA ILE A 425 -13.55 -12.77 13.53
C ILE A 425 -13.06 -11.37 13.12
N GLY A 426 -12.35 -11.25 12.00
CA GLY A 426 -11.92 -9.95 11.48
C GLY A 426 -13.11 -9.06 11.14
N HIS A 427 -14.19 -9.63 10.59
CA HIS A 427 -15.42 -8.89 10.29
C HIS A 427 -16.12 -8.42 11.57
N LEU A 428 -16.14 -9.25 12.61
CA LEU A 428 -16.67 -8.86 13.92
C LEU A 428 -15.88 -7.68 14.51
N LEU A 429 -14.56 -7.69 14.40
CA LEU A 429 -13.72 -6.59 14.86
C LEU A 429 -13.94 -5.31 14.06
N ILE A 430 -14.13 -5.40 12.74
CA ILE A 430 -14.49 -4.26 11.90
C ILE A 430 -15.88 -3.73 12.26
N ALA A 431 -16.84 -4.62 12.56
CA ALA A 431 -18.16 -4.24 13.04
C ALA A 431 -18.09 -3.39 14.33
N THR A 432 -17.12 -3.65 15.22
CA THR A 432 -16.89 -2.80 16.41
C THR A 432 -16.47 -1.37 16.09
N LEU A 433 -15.99 -1.10 14.88
CA LEU A 433 -15.60 0.25 14.46
C LEU A 433 -16.82 1.12 14.17
N ILE A 434 -17.92 0.53 13.69
CA ILE A 434 -19.12 1.27 13.26
C ILE A 434 -20.37 1.05 14.13
N SER A 435 -20.36 0.04 15.00
CA SER A 435 -21.46 -0.18 15.95
C SER A 435 -21.51 0.92 17.02
N ASP A 436 -22.71 1.22 17.51
CA ASP A 436 -23.00 2.13 18.63
C ASP A 436 -22.79 1.48 20.02
N VAL A 437 -22.30 0.24 20.08
CA VAL A 437 -22.10 -0.51 21.33
C VAL A 437 -20.70 -0.28 21.90
N ASP A 438 -20.62 0.05 23.19
CA ASP A 438 -19.36 0.10 23.92
C ASP A 438 -18.76 -1.30 24.08
N ILE A 439 -17.50 -1.44 23.64
CA ILE A 439 -16.81 -2.73 23.68
C ILE A 439 -16.24 -2.98 25.08
N SER A 440 -16.93 -3.80 25.85
CA SER A 440 -16.51 -4.23 27.18
C SER A 440 -15.28 -5.16 27.13
N THR A 441 -14.54 -5.24 28.24
CA THR A 441 -13.46 -6.25 28.41
C THR A 441 -13.99 -7.68 28.26
N LYS A 442 -15.28 -7.92 28.55
CA LYS A 442 -15.95 -9.20 28.34
C LYS A 442 -15.98 -9.58 26.85
N ILE A 443 -16.37 -8.65 25.97
CA ILE A 443 -16.40 -8.89 24.52
C ILE A 443 -14.99 -9.19 23.99
N ILE A 444 -13.99 -8.40 24.40
CA ILE A 444 -12.58 -8.62 24.00
C ILE A 444 -12.11 -10.02 24.43
N ARG A 445 -12.44 -10.43 25.66
CA ARG A 445 -12.12 -11.77 26.17
C ARG A 445 -12.80 -12.86 25.34
N LEU A 446 -14.07 -12.68 24.96
CA LEU A 446 -14.79 -13.64 24.10
C LEU A 446 -14.15 -13.75 22.71
N ILE A 447 -13.76 -12.61 22.10
CA ILE A 447 -13.07 -12.58 20.80
C ILE A 447 -11.77 -13.37 20.86
N ILE A 448 -10.94 -13.11 21.88
CA ILE A 448 -9.66 -13.83 22.05
C ILE A 448 -9.90 -15.31 22.32
N THR A 449 -10.89 -15.64 23.15
CA THR A 449 -11.26 -17.02 23.46
C THR A 449 -11.64 -17.79 22.20
N GLU A 450 -12.51 -17.21 21.37
CA GLU A 450 -12.92 -17.83 20.11
C GLU A 450 -11.76 -17.92 19.11
N ALA A 451 -10.93 -16.86 19.01
CA ALA A 451 -9.78 -16.87 18.11
C ALA A 451 -8.77 -17.97 18.48
N VAL A 452 -8.45 -18.15 19.76
CA VAL A 452 -7.58 -19.22 20.25
C VAL A 452 -8.19 -20.59 19.97
N THR A 453 -9.50 -20.74 20.16
CA THR A 453 -10.22 -22.00 19.88
C THR A 453 -10.17 -22.37 18.39
N ARG A 454 -10.45 -21.41 17.49
CA ARG A 454 -10.38 -21.63 16.03
C ARG A 454 -8.97 -21.93 15.56
N ASN A 455 -7.97 -21.32 16.20
CA ASN A 455 -6.58 -21.50 15.85
C ASN A 455 -6.00 -22.86 16.29
N ALA A 456 -6.71 -23.66 17.07
CA ALA A 456 -6.29 -24.99 17.49
C ALA A 456 -5.88 -25.89 16.31
N ILE A 457 -6.60 -25.83 15.19
CA ILE A 457 -6.24 -26.59 13.97
C ILE A 457 -4.86 -26.17 13.43
N ARG A 458 -4.55 -24.88 13.45
CA ARG A 458 -3.26 -24.35 12.97
C ARG A 458 -2.12 -24.77 13.88
N VAL A 459 -2.37 -24.80 15.20
CA VAL A 459 -1.42 -25.34 16.18
C VAL A 459 -1.12 -26.80 15.88
N LEU A 460 -2.13 -27.64 15.72
CA LEU A 460 -1.95 -29.08 15.46
C LEU A 460 -1.30 -29.34 14.10
N GLN A 461 -1.66 -28.59 13.06
CA GLN A 461 -1.04 -28.74 11.73
C GLN A 461 0.45 -28.45 11.74
N LYS A 462 0.90 -27.46 12.54
CA LYS A 462 2.32 -27.08 12.62
C LYS A 462 3.09 -27.89 13.67
N TYR A 463 2.43 -28.24 14.77
CA TYR A 463 2.99 -28.94 15.92
C TYR A 463 2.03 -30.08 16.37
N PRO A 464 1.95 -31.19 15.60
CA PRO A 464 1.08 -32.34 15.89
C PRO A 464 1.18 -32.87 17.31
N GLU A 465 2.38 -32.82 17.89
CA GLU A 465 2.69 -33.28 19.23
C GLU A 465 1.95 -32.53 20.35
N LEU A 466 1.44 -31.32 20.07
CA LEU A 466 0.63 -30.56 21.03
C LEU A 466 -0.79 -31.13 21.21
N ALA A 467 -1.17 -32.14 20.43
CA ALA A 467 -2.36 -32.95 20.65
C ALA A 467 -2.35 -33.68 22.00
N TYR A 468 -1.16 -33.99 22.53
CA TYR A 468 -1.02 -34.61 23.84
C TYR A 468 -1.43 -33.63 24.93
N ARG A 469 -2.23 -34.04 25.92
CA ARG A 469 -2.59 -33.21 27.07
C ARG A 469 -1.73 -33.58 28.28
N GLU A 470 -0.56 -32.97 28.38
CA GLU A 470 0.36 -33.15 29.49
C GLU A 470 -0.28 -32.79 30.83
N PRO A 471 0.02 -33.53 31.92
CA PRO A 471 -0.59 -33.31 33.24
C PRO A 471 0.06 -32.15 34.02
N GLY A 472 1.22 -31.65 33.58
CA GLY A 472 1.90 -30.53 34.22
C GLY A 472 1.04 -29.26 34.31
N ALA A 473 1.20 -28.50 35.39
CA ALA A 473 0.48 -27.24 35.58
C ALA A 473 0.95 -26.15 34.60
N ILE A 474 2.25 -26.15 34.27
CA ILE A 474 2.89 -25.22 33.33
C ILE A 474 3.55 -26.04 32.22
N SER A 475 3.42 -25.57 30.98
CA SER A 475 4.11 -26.14 29.82
C SER A 475 4.67 -25.03 28.94
N GLU A 476 5.94 -24.68 29.17
CA GLU A 476 6.63 -23.62 28.41
C GLU A 476 6.62 -23.93 26.91
N TYR A 477 6.84 -25.20 26.54
CA TYR A 477 6.83 -25.62 25.16
C TYR A 477 5.44 -25.44 24.52
N ARG A 478 4.34 -25.76 25.24
CA ARG A 478 2.98 -25.49 24.71
C ARG A 478 2.74 -24.01 24.52
N LEU A 479 3.15 -23.18 25.48
CA LEU A 479 3.01 -21.73 25.40
C LEU A 479 3.77 -21.18 24.19
N ASP A 480 5.04 -21.55 24.02
CA ASP A 480 5.88 -21.11 22.91
C ASP A 480 5.32 -21.57 21.54
N LYS A 481 5.14 -22.88 21.35
CA LYS A 481 4.73 -23.43 20.05
C LYS A 481 3.31 -23.05 19.66
N SER A 482 2.37 -22.99 20.61
CA SER A 482 1.01 -22.51 20.31
C SER A 482 1.01 -21.04 19.90
N PHE A 483 1.85 -20.21 20.54
CA PHE A 483 1.97 -18.80 20.15
C PHE A 483 2.58 -18.67 18.74
N LEU A 484 3.69 -19.36 18.48
CA LEU A 484 4.39 -19.33 17.20
C LEU A 484 3.53 -19.81 16.03
N ALA A 485 2.65 -20.79 16.23
CA ALA A 485 1.73 -21.26 15.19
C ALA A 485 0.67 -20.21 14.82
N CYS A 486 0.28 -19.36 15.77
CA CYS A 486 -0.86 -18.46 15.65
C CYS A 486 -0.47 -16.98 15.57
N LYS A 487 0.83 -16.68 15.57
CA LYS A 487 1.39 -15.32 15.57
C LYS A 487 0.74 -14.37 14.56
N PRO A 488 0.50 -14.73 13.28
CA PRO A 488 -0.16 -13.83 12.33
C PRO A 488 -1.60 -13.47 12.75
N SER A 489 -2.35 -14.41 13.30
CA SER A 489 -3.71 -14.17 13.78
C SER A 489 -3.72 -13.20 14.97
N TYR A 490 -2.80 -13.38 15.92
CA TYR A 490 -2.69 -12.48 17.07
C TYR A 490 -2.25 -11.07 16.70
N ARG A 491 -1.39 -10.91 15.67
CA ARG A 491 -1.03 -9.59 15.12
C ARG A 491 -2.25 -8.84 14.59
N ILE A 492 -3.12 -9.52 13.83
CA ILE A 492 -4.35 -8.94 13.31
C ILE A 492 -5.26 -8.48 14.46
N LEU A 493 -5.44 -9.30 15.50
CA LEU A 493 -6.26 -8.95 16.67
C LEU A 493 -5.71 -7.70 17.39
N MET A 494 -4.40 -7.65 17.66
CA MET A 494 -3.79 -6.51 18.32
C MET A 494 -3.89 -5.25 17.46
N PHE A 495 -3.68 -5.36 16.14
CA PHE A 495 -3.80 -4.24 15.22
C PHE A 495 -5.21 -3.65 15.27
N LEU A 496 -6.24 -4.48 15.10
CA LEU A 496 -7.63 -4.03 15.10
C LEU A 496 -8.03 -3.40 16.45
N HIS A 497 -7.54 -3.93 17.56
CA HIS A 497 -7.78 -3.37 18.89
C HIS A 497 -7.14 -1.99 19.06
N HIS A 498 -5.90 -1.80 18.61
CA HIS A 498 -5.22 -0.50 18.65
C HIS A 498 -5.83 0.49 17.65
N PHE A 499 -6.12 0.05 16.43
CA PHE A 499 -6.78 0.85 15.41
C PHE A 499 -8.11 1.38 15.92
N ARG A 500 -8.95 0.53 16.54
CA ARG A 500 -10.22 0.96 17.14
C ARG A 500 -9.99 2.17 18.03
N LYS A 501 -9.11 2.08 19.03
CA LYS A 501 -8.84 3.19 19.96
C LYS A 501 -8.43 4.50 19.25
N ILE A 502 -7.61 4.41 18.20
CA ILE A 502 -7.14 5.57 17.44
C ILE A 502 -8.27 6.15 16.56
N ALA A 503 -9.02 5.30 15.88
CA ALA A 503 -9.97 5.70 14.85
C ALA A 503 -11.31 6.20 15.40
N ILE A 504 -11.83 5.55 16.45
CA ILE A 504 -13.15 5.90 17.02
C ILE A 504 -13.07 6.87 18.21
N GLY A 505 -11.87 7.14 18.73
CA GLY A 505 -11.65 7.99 19.90
C GLY A 505 -11.94 7.31 21.23
N THR A 506 -11.54 7.96 22.33
CA THR A 506 -11.86 7.54 23.71
C THR A 506 -12.19 8.80 24.53
N PRO A 507 -13.45 9.03 24.95
CA PRO A 507 -14.64 8.21 24.70
C PRO A 507 -14.99 8.11 23.20
N ARG A 508 -15.79 7.09 22.84
CA ARG A 508 -16.21 6.85 21.45
C ARG A 508 -16.98 8.05 20.92
N LYS A 509 -16.60 8.54 19.74
CA LYS A 509 -17.35 9.56 19.00
C LYS A 509 -18.56 8.94 18.30
N SER A 510 -19.63 9.71 18.13
CA SER A 510 -20.81 9.28 17.37
C SER A 510 -20.47 9.03 15.89
N MET A 511 -21.28 8.23 15.20
CA MET A 511 -21.06 7.94 13.76
C MET A 511 -21.05 9.23 12.93
N HIS A 512 -21.93 10.19 13.24
CA HIS A 512 -21.95 11.48 12.58
C HIS A 512 -20.65 12.26 12.81
N GLU A 513 -20.16 12.34 14.05
CA GLU A 513 -18.89 13.00 14.35
C GLU A 513 -17.70 12.30 13.69
N LEU A 514 -17.69 10.97 13.62
CA LEU A 514 -16.64 10.22 12.92
C LEU A 514 -16.63 10.58 11.43
N ARG A 515 -17.81 10.66 10.80
CA ARG A 515 -17.97 11.06 9.40
C ARG A 515 -17.49 12.49 9.17
N THR A 516 -18.00 13.46 9.93
CA THR A 516 -17.60 14.87 9.81
C THR A 516 -16.10 15.05 10.00
N ASN A 517 -15.52 14.37 11.00
CA ASN A 517 -14.08 14.40 11.24
C ASN A 517 -13.27 13.78 10.09
N ALA A 518 -13.77 12.72 9.46
CA ALA A 518 -13.11 12.10 8.32
C ALA A 518 -13.16 12.98 7.07
N PHE A 519 -14.29 13.66 6.80
CA PHE A 519 -14.38 14.67 5.73
C PHE A 519 -13.49 15.88 5.97
N ALA A 520 -13.44 16.40 7.21
CA ALA A 520 -12.56 17.52 7.57
C ALA A 520 -11.08 17.23 7.32
N ARG A 521 -10.70 15.94 7.28
CA ARG A 521 -9.33 15.48 7.00
C ARG A 521 -9.17 14.87 5.60
N HIS A 522 -10.19 14.94 4.76
CA HIS A 522 -10.18 14.29 3.45
C HIS A 522 -9.79 12.80 3.49
N GLY A 523 -10.34 12.05 4.44
CA GLY A 523 -10.04 10.64 4.67
C GLY A 523 -8.70 10.35 5.33
N ALA A 524 -7.91 11.37 5.69
CA ALA A 524 -6.63 11.15 6.39
C ALA A 524 -6.81 10.53 7.78
N PRO A 525 -5.78 9.81 8.26
CA PRO A 525 -5.64 9.49 9.67
C PRO A 525 -5.78 10.75 10.55
N PRO A 526 -6.29 10.63 11.79
CA PRO A 526 -6.24 11.72 12.77
C PRO A 526 -4.81 12.26 12.94
N PRO A 527 -4.62 13.51 13.39
CA PRO A 527 -3.29 14.07 13.66
C PRO A 527 -2.45 13.14 14.56
N GLY A 528 -1.25 12.79 14.11
CA GLY A 528 -0.39 11.80 14.80
C GLY A 528 -0.88 10.35 14.74
N GLY A 529 -2.06 10.08 14.19
CA GLY A 529 -2.68 8.76 14.06
C GLY A 529 -1.88 7.81 13.17
N ALA A 530 -1.38 8.30 12.03
CA ALA A 530 -0.51 7.51 11.15
C ALA A 530 0.77 7.04 11.89
N LYS A 531 1.48 7.99 12.52
CA LYS A 531 2.66 7.72 13.34
C LYS A 531 2.38 6.78 14.51
N SER A 532 1.27 6.99 15.21
CA SER A 532 0.84 6.16 16.34
C SER A 532 0.53 4.72 15.91
N LEU A 533 -0.15 4.56 14.78
CA LEU A 533 -0.49 3.26 14.23
C LEU A 533 0.74 2.55 13.65
N ALA A 534 1.65 3.26 12.96
CA ALA A 534 2.93 2.73 12.52
C ALA A 534 3.80 2.26 13.70
N GLN A 535 3.84 3.02 14.80
CA GLN A 535 4.49 2.60 16.03
C GLN A 535 3.82 1.37 16.66
N SER A 536 2.48 1.32 16.64
CA SER A 536 1.71 0.17 17.12
C SER A 536 2.03 -1.09 16.31
N ILE A 537 2.12 -0.99 14.98
CA ILE A 537 2.54 -2.10 14.10
C ILE A 537 3.94 -2.58 14.52
N ARG A 538 4.91 -1.68 14.70
CA ARG A 538 6.27 -2.04 15.14
C ARG A 538 6.27 -2.75 16.50
N ASN A 539 5.46 -2.30 17.44
CA ASN A 539 5.34 -2.92 18.77
C ASN A 539 4.69 -4.31 18.69
N ILE A 540 3.61 -4.45 17.90
CA ILE A 540 2.93 -5.72 17.64
C ILE A 540 3.88 -6.77 17.04
N HIS A 541 4.83 -6.35 16.21
CA HIS A 541 5.82 -7.25 15.63
C HIS A 541 6.80 -7.83 16.66
N LYS A 542 7.08 -7.10 17.74
CA LYS A 542 7.95 -7.53 18.86
C LYS A 542 7.27 -8.54 19.79
N VAL A 543 5.94 -8.59 19.82
CA VAL A 543 5.18 -9.52 20.67
C VAL A 543 5.41 -10.97 20.19
N ASN A 544 5.95 -11.80 21.09
CA ASN A 544 6.33 -13.19 20.80
C ASN A 544 5.81 -14.21 21.82
N ASN A 545 4.99 -13.79 22.79
CA ASN A 545 4.47 -14.65 23.84
C ASN A 545 3.06 -14.20 24.28
N PHE A 546 2.35 -15.09 24.99
CA PHE A 546 0.98 -14.82 25.45
C PHE A 546 0.90 -13.66 26.45
N ARG A 547 1.84 -13.52 27.38
CA ARG A 547 1.83 -12.44 28.38
C ARG A 547 1.79 -11.06 27.70
N ASP A 548 2.69 -10.84 26.75
CA ASP A 548 2.79 -9.57 26.05
C ASP A 548 1.60 -9.35 25.09
N PHE A 549 1.08 -10.43 24.50
CA PHE A 549 -0.16 -10.37 23.71
C PHE A 549 -1.36 -9.93 24.55
N PHE A 550 -1.57 -10.55 25.71
CA PHE A 550 -2.66 -10.18 26.60
C PHE A 550 -2.50 -8.76 27.16
N LEU A 551 -1.27 -8.34 27.46
CA LEU A 551 -0.97 -6.95 27.83
C LEU A 551 -1.34 -5.97 26.71
N ALA A 552 -0.98 -6.27 25.46
CA ALA A 552 -1.33 -5.46 24.29
C ALA A 552 -2.86 -5.42 24.02
N MET A 553 -3.61 -6.39 24.53
CA MET A 553 -5.07 -6.44 24.45
C MET A 553 -5.76 -5.84 25.69
N ASP A 554 -5.03 -5.12 26.56
CA ASP A 554 -5.48 -4.55 27.84
C ASP A 554 -6.04 -5.59 28.83
N MET A 555 -5.47 -6.80 28.86
CA MET A 555 -5.83 -7.87 29.80
C MET A 555 -4.61 -8.40 30.57
N PRO A 556 -3.94 -7.56 31.38
CA PRO A 556 -2.76 -7.98 32.15
C PRO A 556 -3.12 -8.95 33.28
N GLY A 557 -2.09 -9.62 33.83
CA GLY A 557 -2.21 -10.36 35.10
C GLY A 557 -2.47 -11.86 35.01
N MET A 558 -2.43 -12.45 33.81
CA MET A 558 -2.62 -13.91 33.64
C MET A 558 -1.32 -14.69 33.87
N THR A 559 -1.35 -15.73 34.70
CA THR A 559 -0.18 -16.56 35.02
C THR A 559 0.11 -17.60 33.93
N LYS A 560 1.30 -18.22 33.95
CA LYS A 560 1.68 -19.26 32.97
C LYS A 560 0.82 -20.52 33.13
N GLU A 561 0.48 -20.87 34.37
CA GLU A 561 -0.42 -21.97 34.72
C GLU A 561 -1.80 -21.74 34.09
N TRP A 562 -2.33 -20.53 34.24
CA TRP A 562 -3.61 -20.16 33.64
C TRP A 562 -3.58 -20.29 32.13
N HIS A 563 -2.53 -19.76 31.46
CA HIS A 563 -2.40 -19.88 30.01
C HIS A 563 -2.29 -21.33 29.55
N THR A 564 -1.53 -22.17 30.25
CA THR A 564 -1.38 -23.59 29.91
C THR A 564 -2.71 -24.34 30.06
N SER A 565 -3.46 -24.09 31.14
CA SER A 565 -4.82 -24.65 31.29
C SER A 565 -5.74 -24.16 30.18
N PHE A 566 -5.77 -22.85 29.95
CA PHE A 566 -6.62 -22.22 28.94
C PHE A 566 -6.40 -22.82 27.54
N LEU A 567 -5.15 -23.00 27.11
CA LEU A 567 -4.85 -23.60 25.80
C LEU A 567 -5.30 -25.07 25.71
N ARG A 568 -5.13 -25.86 26.78
CA ARG A 568 -5.60 -27.25 26.84
C ARG A 568 -7.14 -27.31 26.77
N ASP A 569 -7.81 -26.44 27.52
CA ASP A 569 -9.26 -26.35 27.55
C ASP A 569 -9.81 -25.93 26.18
N ARG A 570 -9.20 -24.92 25.55
CA ARG A 570 -9.60 -24.47 24.20
C ARG A 570 -9.35 -25.54 23.14
N MET A 571 -8.27 -26.32 23.24
CA MET A 571 -8.05 -27.48 22.38
C MET A 571 -9.17 -28.52 22.57
N GLY A 572 -9.60 -28.77 23.80
CA GLY A 572 -10.73 -29.64 24.10
C GLY A 572 -12.04 -29.16 23.49
N VAL A 573 -12.36 -27.88 23.66
CA VAL A 573 -13.55 -27.25 23.07
C VAL A 573 -13.49 -27.27 21.54
N ALA A 574 -12.34 -27.00 20.93
CA ALA A 574 -12.17 -27.04 19.48
C ALA A 574 -12.49 -28.43 18.88
N LEU A 575 -12.15 -29.51 19.60
CA LEU A 575 -12.51 -30.88 19.21
C LEU A 575 -14.01 -31.13 19.35
N GLN A 576 -14.63 -30.65 20.44
CA GLN A 576 -16.07 -30.79 20.66
C GLN A 576 -16.89 -30.05 19.60
N LEU A 577 -16.45 -28.84 19.21
CA LEU A 577 -17.08 -28.03 18.16
C LEU A 577 -16.73 -28.50 16.73
N GLY A 578 -15.86 -29.50 16.58
CA GLY A 578 -15.44 -30.01 15.27
C GLY A 578 -14.56 -29.04 14.47
N TYR A 579 -13.91 -28.07 15.12
CA TYR A 579 -12.95 -27.17 14.47
C TYR A 579 -11.68 -27.89 14.04
N CYS A 580 -11.31 -28.96 14.75
CA CYS A 580 -10.27 -29.90 14.40
C CYS A 580 -10.66 -31.32 14.82
N ALA A 581 -9.92 -32.31 14.33
CA ALA A 581 -9.97 -33.70 14.79
C ALA A 581 -8.53 -34.19 14.99
N ILE A 582 -8.32 -35.16 15.88
CA ILE A 582 -7.00 -35.77 16.11
C ILE A 582 -7.06 -37.22 15.58
N PRO A 583 -6.22 -37.61 14.59
CA PRO A 583 -6.30 -38.93 13.95
C PRO A 583 -5.59 -40.04 14.75
N PHE A 584 -5.19 -39.78 16.00
CA PHE A 584 -4.42 -40.69 16.84
C PHE A 584 -4.79 -40.54 18.32
N SER A 585 -4.45 -41.56 19.12
CA SER A 585 -4.76 -41.59 20.56
C SER A 585 -3.86 -40.64 21.37
N GLN A 586 -4.19 -40.42 22.64
CA GLN A 586 -3.36 -39.62 23.53
C GLN A 586 -2.00 -40.28 23.84
N GLU A 587 -1.93 -41.61 23.88
CA GLU A 587 -0.69 -42.38 24.00
C GLU A 587 0.23 -42.16 22.79
N GLN A 588 -0.33 -42.15 21.58
CA GLN A 588 0.39 -41.86 20.35
C GLN A 588 0.85 -40.40 20.29
N ALA A 589 0.01 -39.47 20.73
CA ALA A 589 0.36 -38.06 20.85
C ALA A 589 1.49 -37.84 21.88
N MET A 590 1.46 -38.59 22.99
CA MET A 590 2.50 -38.56 24.02
C MET A 590 3.85 -39.03 23.47
N SER A 591 3.87 -40.12 22.67
CA SER A 591 5.08 -40.56 21.98
C SER A 591 5.64 -39.46 21.07
N LEU A 592 4.80 -38.84 20.22
CA LEU A 592 5.20 -37.70 19.39
C LEU A 592 5.76 -36.54 20.21
N ARG A 593 5.18 -36.28 21.39
CA ARG A 593 5.64 -35.24 22.28
C ARG A 593 7.00 -35.55 22.88
N ARG A 594 7.23 -36.78 23.32
CA ARG A 594 8.52 -37.18 23.91
C ARG A 594 9.67 -37.15 22.91
N ASP A 595 9.38 -37.36 21.63
CA ASP A 595 10.39 -37.19 20.57
C ASP A 595 10.87 -35.73 20.43
N ARG A 596 10.01 -34.76 20.79
CA ARG A 596 10.33 -33.32 20.75
C ARG A 596 10.76 -32.75 22.10
N GLU A 597 10.21 -33.26 23.19
CA GLU A 597 10.45 -32.84 24.58
C GLU A 597 10.55 -34.10 25.47
N PRO A 598 11.73 -34.74 25.57
CA PRO A 598 11.89 -36.02 26.26
C PRO A 598 11.50 -36.01 27.75
N GLY A 599 11.56 -34.84 28.39
CA GLY A 599 11.25 -34.61 29.81
C GLY A 599 9.80 -34.19 30.10
N VAL A 600 8.89 -34.22 29.13
CA VAL A 600 7.48 -33.89 29.36
C VAL A 600 6.86 -34.82 30.42
N PRO A 601 6.07 -34.32 31.38
CA PRO A 601 5.33 -35.17 32.30
C PRO A 601 4.37 -36.11 31.56
N VAL A 602 4.27 -37.36 32.02
CA VAL A 602 3.41 -38.39 31.41
C VAL A 602 2.22 -38.69 32.34
N VAL A 603 1.04 -38.87 31.74
CA VAL A 603 -0.17 -39.28 32.47
C VAL A 603 0.02 -40.72 32.97
N PRO A 604 -0.20 -41.00 34.27
CA PRO A 604 -0.10 -42.36 34.80
C PRO A 604 -0.96 -43.35 34.02
N GLY A 605 -0.39 -44.50 33.66
CA GLY A 605 -1.08 -45.56 32.91
C GLY A 605 -1.02 -45.42 31.38
N TYR A 606 -0.40 -44.37 30.83
CA TYR A 606 -0.18 -44.27 29.39
C TYR A 606 1.07 -45.06 28.97
N PHE A 607 0.92 -45.87 27.93
CA PHE A 607 2.01 -46.65 27.34
C PHE A 607 2.55 -45.98 26.08
N PHE A 608 3.78 -46.31 25.72
CA PHE A 608 4.36 -45.86 24.46
C PHE A 608 3.76 -46.63 23.29
N ILE A 609 3.02 -45.92 22.46
CA ILE A 609 2.44 -46.45 21.23
C ILE A 609 2.98 -45.63 20.06
N ASN A 610 3.47 -46.32 19.02
CA ASN A 610 3.97 -45.65 17.82
C ASN A 610 2.81 -44.87 17.16
N PRO A 611 3.02 -43.59 16.84
CA PRO A 611 2.03 -42.80 16.13
C PRO A 611 1.82 -43.34 14.70
N PRO A 612 0.64 -43.12 14.09
CA PRO A 612 0.42 -43.50 12.71
C PRO A 612 1.39 -42.72 11.80
N LYS A 613 1.78 -43.30 10.67
CA LYS A 613 2.55 -42.55 9.68
C LYS A 613 1.71 -41.39 9.14
N PRO A 614 2.28 -40.19 8.98
CA PRO A 614 1.58 -39.08 8.33
C PRO A 614 1.23 -39.43 6.87
N GLU A 615 0.38 -38.61 6.24
CA GLU A 615 0.02 -38.76 4.83
C GLU A 615 1.26 -38.58 3.92
N LYS A 616 1.10 -38.79 2.60
CA LYS A 616 2.22 -38.78 1.63
C LYS A 616 3.08 -37.51 1.66
N ASP A 617 2.51 -36.40 2.14
CA ASP A 617 3.18 -35.10 2.24
C ASP A 617 3.82 -34.85 3.62
N GLY A 618 3.85 -35.85 4.51
CA GLY A 618 4.44 -35.74 5.85
C GLY A 618 3.56 -35.02 6.88
N VAL A 619 2.29 -34.76 6.55
CA VAL A 619 1.34 -34.02 7.39
C VAL A 619 0.23 -34.93 7.92
N TYR A 620 -0.20 -34.71 9.15
CA TYR A 620 -1.38 -35.36 9.73
C TYR A 620 -2.66 -34.59 9.36
N ASN A 621 -3.73 -35.33 9.06
CA ASN A 621 -5.01 -34.72 8.75
C ASN A 621 -5.80 -34.40 10.02
N PHE A 622 -5.76 -33.13 10.42
CA PHE A 622 -6.50 -32.61 11.58
C PHE A 622 -7.86 -32.00 11.21
N LYS A 623 -8.35 -32.17 9.98
CA LYS A 623 -9.67 -31.68 9.57
C LYS A 623 -10.74 -32.63 10.09
N ALA A 624 -11.80 -32.11 10.69
CA ALA A 624 -12.97 -32.91 11.03
C ALA A 624 -13.56 -33.49 9.73
N GLY A 625 -13.73 -34.82 9.67
CA GLY A 625 -14.38 -35.46 8.54
C GLY A 625 -15.81 -34.92 8.40
N ARG A 626 -16.22 -34.54 7.18
CA ARG A 626 -17.65 -34.31 6.90
C ARG A 626 -18.36 -35.63 7.22
N GLY A 627 -19.11 -35.67 8.33
CA GLY A 627 -19.93 -36.82 8.68
C GLY A 627 -20.77 -37.21 7.48
N GLY A 628 -20.48 -38.38 6.90
CA GLY A 628 -21.29 -38.94 5.84
C GLY A 628 -22.67 -39.19 6.40
N LYS A 629 -23.67 -38.45 5.90
CA LYS A 629 -25.04 -38.97 5.88
C LYS A 629 -24.96 -40.35 5.24
N GLY A 630 -25.31 -41.38 6.00
CA GLY A 630 -25.30 -42.77 5.57
C GLY A 630 -26.13 -42.96 4.30
N GLY A 631 -25.47 -42.90 3.15
CA GLY A 631 -26.00 -43.44 1.90
C GLY A 631 -25.77 -44.94 1.96
N ALA A 632 -26.84 -45.69 2.24
CA ALA A 632 -26.87 -47.13 2.07
C ALA A 632 -26.41 -47.50 0.65
N ARG A 633 -25.14 -47.90 0.50
CA ARG A 633 -24.67 -48.59 -0.70
C ARG A 633 -25.17 -50.02 -0.62
N GLY A 634 -26.39 -50.22 -1.12
CA GLY A 634 -26.85 -51.52 -1.57
C GLY A 634 -25.87 -52.06 -2.60
N GLY A 635 -25.24 -53.18 -2.27
CA GLY A 635 -24.38 -53.91 -3.18
C GLY A 635 -25.18 -54.40 -4.39
N ARG A 636 -24.74 -54.03 -5.58
CA ARG A 636 -24.93 -54.85 -6.78
C ARG A 636 -23.63 -54.88 -7.54
N GLY A 637 -22.92 -56.01 -7.41
CA GLY A 637 -21.81 -56.33 -8.27
C GLY A 637 -22.27 -56.43 -9.72
N ARG A 638 -21.41 -55.99 -10.64
CA ARG A 638 -21.39 -56.51 -12.00
C ARG A 638 -19.94 -56.78 -12.38
N GLY A 639 -19.77 -57.98 -12.89
CA GLY A 639 -18.50 -58.64 -13.10
C GLY A 639 -17.75 -58.17 -14.33
N ARG A 640 -16.55 -58.75 -14.39
CA ARG A 640 -15.58 -58.74 -15.48
C ARG A 640 -16.21 -58.96 -16.85
N GLY A 641 -15.71 -58.22 -17.83
CA GLY A 641 -15.80 -58.56 -19.25
C GLY A 641 -14.61 -57.92 -19.99
N ARG A 642 -13.63 -58.74 -20.36
CA ARG A 642 -12.55 -58.42 -21.30
C ARG A 642 -13.13 -58.26 -22.71
N GLY A 643 -12.47 -57.47 -23.55
CA GLY A 643 -12.45 -57.77 -24.99
C GLY A 643 -12.40 -56.57 -25.93
N ARG A 644 -11.20 -56.36 -26.48
CA ARG A 644 -10.81 -55.60 -27.68
C ARG A 644 -10.91 -54.08 -27.64
#